data_AF-A0A244CVI1-F1
#
_entry.id   AF-A0A244CVI1-F1
#
_cell.length_a   1.000
_cell.length_b   1.000
_cell.length_c   1.000
_cell.angle_alpha   90.00
_cell.angle_beta   90.00
_cell.angle_gamma   90.00
#
_symmetry.space_group_name_H-M   'P 1'
#
loop_
_entity.id
_entity.type
_entity.pdbx_description
1 polymer ?
#
loop_
_entity_poly.entity_id
_entity_poly.type
_entity_poly.pdbx_seq_one_letter_code
_entity_poly.pdbx_strand_id
1 'polypeptide(L)'
;MTLFTTSLLKPNLLALSLATVFLTACGASDKKKSSPEKALEGVWLKPGYGEIWQFDQQGLQIYQYNQYGCLKTDTHKNETLKDLKTLAQVSGQKFVIPNRITSSLTFEKQSTLPTPCNEANLLTTNDALVTFNYVWHAFNDYYAFFSERNIDWQAQYDQYRPLVSATTSDPDLAEILSAMIEPFGDSHVWLSDSKTFGVDASPAKGLTKEIARVMEQEEMEDPEPVLAYFRHQIEQQTLNQLPSAKMSQYEESEAVRWATLPGNIGYLRVDSLSDFYDTDSEPASIDQTLSYFDAQMDYLGVVMDTMMADLAQTDAMVIDLRFNEGGFDQAGQVIASYFNDQERLFAYKFVDNRSQLGEKTALIINVAKGVPYMQPVYVIIGGTTVSAGEVMTLAFDALPHATLIGEPTNGALSDILQFNLPNGWQVGLSNERYTDLQGQSIENVGVLPDVNMPVYSRQDFNYNANTPIDYVLRTLNVTPNNSVNNVELTEKVTELFAQTGIPGMSAAVIQDNKIIWQQGLGVNNIETQQAMTANTPVNVGSISKAVLAVGIMQQVEQGNVALSDSLMSANLPFSVQNPQDLDTPITLQHLMTHTSGIIDNLGYLCSYYIHDSSLSLYGAYDLADCPLDVSTDPATFYQQYFTPGDKYHMDGVFVTGDDSGAGKQHVYSNVAAGLAGFMVEQRLNINLAQSMKDTVFAPLGMNDTAWLHTELNPENQKATQYTFIDDELFEVPEFSYPTFYDGDLNTSAQDLARFLIAITQGGELDGKRVLSEQSVKTMLSSQTSANVLDFDTQGLFWFWQGPFVGHTGGDPGTQAVMHYNPYTQSGYVMLLTGEDNSLADGKRNATIGHITQLLYRAGLAHQ
;
A
#
# COMPACT_ATOMS: atom_id res chain seq x y z
N MET A 1 -8.45 -6.58 -16.05
CA MET A 1 -9.49 -6.24 -15.04
C MET A 1 -9.19 -4.80 -14.65
N THR A 2 -9.77 -3.85 -15.39
CA THR A 2 -9.42 -2.42 -15.34
C THR A 2 -10.02 -1.79 -14.09
N LEU A 3 -9.17 -1.47 -13.12
CA LEU A 3 -9.50 -1.05 -11.75
C LEU A 3 -9.96 0.40 -11.60
N PHE A 4 -10.27 1.12 -12.68
CA PHE A 4 -10.80 2.48 -12.62
C PHE A 4 -11.81 2.71 -13.75
N THR A 5 -13.10 2.69 -13.45
CA THR A 5 -14.17 3.06 -14.40
C THR A 5 -15.07 4.19 -13.93
N THR A 6 -14.78 4.83 -12.81
CA THR A 6 -15.67 5.83 -12.22
C THR A 6 -14.83 6.85 -11.45
N SER A 7 -14.98 8.13 -11.80
CA SER A 7 -14.36 9.33 -11.17
C SER A 7 -12.90 9.71 -11.48
N LEU A 8 -12.21 9.04 -12.43
CA LEU A 8 -11.13 9.72 -13.15
C LEU A 8 -11.71 11.01 -13.72
N LEU A 9 -11.14 12.13 -13.27
CA LEU A 9 -11.27 13.49 -13.77
C LEU A 9 -11.99 13.51 -15.12
N LYS A 10 -13.09 14.27 -15.24
CA LYS A 10 -13.39 14.88 -16.55
C LYS A 10 -12.04 15.34 -17.08
N PRO A 11 -11.59 14.92 -18.28
CA PRO A 11 -10.24 15.24 -18.74
C PRO A 11 -10.11 16.77 -18.68
N ASN A 12 -9.44 17.26 -17.64
CA ASN A 12 -9.36 18.68 -17.37
C ASN A 12 -8.56 19.25 -18.54
N LEU A 13 -9.22 20.15 -19.27
CA LEU A 13 -8.76 20.79 -20.48
C LEU A 13 -7.71 21.84 -20.13
N LEU A 14 -6.52 21.42 -19.70
CA LEU A 14 -5.44 22.34 -19.34
C LEU A 14 -4.07 21.88 -19.87
N ALA A 15 -4.04 21.41 -21.11
CA ALA A 15 -2.80 21.38 -21.89
C ALA A 15 -2.57 22.76 -22.53
N LEU A 16 -2.15 23.76 -21.74
CA LEU A 16 -1.61 25.03 -22.26
C LEU A 16 -0.76 25.74 -21.21
N SER A 17 0.55 25.50 -21.27
CA SER A 17 1.58 25.93 -20.31
C SER A 17 2.19 27.32 -20.60
N LEU A 18 2.13 28.32 -19.71
CA LEU A 18 2.73 29.65 -20.01
C LEU A 18 2.84 30.70 -18.86
N ALA A 19 3.98 31.44 -18.78
CA ALA A 19 4.37 32.38 -17.70
C ALA A 19 4.84 33.79 -18.04
N THR A 20 4.77 34.70 -17.05
CA THR A 20 5.57 35.94 -16.85
C THR A 20 6.76 35.81 -15.85
N VAL A 21 7.71 36.76 -15.85
CA VAL A 21 8.72 37.02 -14.79
C VAL A 21 8.88 38.54 -14.61
N PHE A 22 9.13 38.97 -13.37
CA PHE A 22 9.44 40.34 -12.96
C PHE A 22 10.70 40.92 -13.63
N LEU A 23 10.57 42.16 -14.12
CA LEU A 23 11.64 42.98 -14.70
C LEU A 23 12.64 43.46 -13.64
N THR A 24 13.93 43.11 -13.81
CA THR A 24 15.03 43.98 -13.36
C THR A 24 15.45 44.85 -14.54
N ALA A 25 15.19 46.16 -14.42
CA ALA A 25 15.53 47.14 -15.43
C ALA A 25 17.03 47.48 -15.39
N CYS A 26 17.72 47.33 -16.52
CA CYS A 26 18.92 48.10 -16.84
C CYS A 26 19.12 48.26 -18.36
N GLY A 27 19.15 49.51 -18.82
CA GLY A 27 20.03 49.99 -19.90
C GLY A 27 19.63 49.71 -21.35
N ALA A 28 19.18 50.76 -22.05
CA ALA A 28 18.78 50.79 -23.45
C ALA A 28 19.90 50.54 -24.47
N SER A 29 19.56 49.99 -25.64
CA SER A 29 19.91 50.59 -26.94
C SER A 29 18.97 50.12 -28.07
N ASP A 30 18.52 51.09 -28.86
CA ASP A 30 17.56 50.97 -29.95
C ASP A 30 18.08 50.15 -31.15
N LYS A 31 17.38 49.05 -31.46
CA LYS A 31 17.29 48.50 -32.83
C LYS A 31 15.82 48.20 -33.12
N LYS A 32 15.34 48.65 -34.29
CA LYS A 32 13.99 48.41 -34.83
C LYS A 32 13.58 46.94 -34.65
N LYS A 33 12.79 46.63 -33.62
CA LYS A 33 12.09 45.36 -33.47
C LYS A 33 10.88 45.40 -34.40
N SER A 34 10.75 44.41 -35.28
CA SER A 34 9.46 44.09 -35.92
C SER A 34 8.40 43.92 -34.85
N SER A 35 7.14 44.26 -35.14
CA SER A 35 6.05 43.90 -34.22
C SER A 35 6.09 42.39 -33.94
N PRO A 36 5.87 41.94 -32.69
CA PRO A 36 5.92 40.52 -32.31
C PRO A 36 5.09 39.63 -33.24
N GLU A 37 3.96 40.16 -33.72
CA GLU A 37 3.04 39.51 -34.67
C GLU A 37 3.71 39.03 -35.97
N LYS A 38 4.59 39.83 -36.58
CA LYS A 38 5.28 39.43 -37.83
C LYS A 38 6.40 38.42 -37.60
N ALA A 39 6.91 38.32 -36.37
CA ALA A 39 7.99 37.40 -36.04
C ALA A 39 7.50 35.95 -35.90
N LEU A 40 6.23 35.76 -35.52
CA LEU A 40 5.60 34.45 -35.35
C LEU A 40 5.00 33.88 -36.64
N GLU A 41 4.75 34.68 -37.68
CA GLU A 41 4.24 34.17 -38.96
C GLU A 41 5.12 33.02 -39.52
N GLY A 42 4.48 31.89 -39.82
CA GLY A 42 5.14 30.69 -40.34
C GLY A 42 4.73 29.39 -39.63
N VAL A 43 5.45 28.32 -39.97
CA VAL A 43 5.26 26.97 -39.43
C VAL A 43 6.33 26.70 -38.37
N TRP A 44 5.92 26.18 -37.22
CA TRP A 44 6.77 25.97 -36.06
C TRP A 44 6.55 24.56 -35.48
N LEU A 45 7.60 23.74 -35.45
CA LEU A 45 7.57 22.40 -34.88
C LEU A 45 7.93 22.46 -33.40
N LYS A 46 7.18 21.77 -32.54
CA LYS A 46 7.57 21.47 -31.16
C LYS A 46 8.38 20.17 -31.16
N PRO A 47 9.73 20.19 -31.06
CA PRO A 47 10.56 19.02 -31.30
C PRO A 47 10.27 17.90 -30.28
N GLY A 48 9.98 16.69 -30.78
CA GLY A 48 9.74 15.53 -29.92
C GLY A 48 8.33 15.41 -29.34
N TYR A 49 7.37 16.27 -29.71
CA TYR A 49 5.98 16.19 -29.22
C TYR A 49 4.95 15.88 -30.32
N GLY A 50 5.39 15.74 -31.58
CA GLY A 50 4.48 15.53 -32.70
C GLY A 50 3.51 16.68 -32.94
N GLU A 51 3.87 17.90 -32.57
CA GLU A 51 2.98 19.07 -32.63
C GLU A 51 3.57 20.19 -33.50
N ILE A 52 2.70 20.82 -34.31
CA ILE A 52 3.09 21.91 -35.21
C ILE A 52 2.10 23.05 -35.10
N TRP A 53 2.65 24.26 -34.96
CA TRP A 53 1.90 25.51 -34.89
C TRP A 53 2.11 26.30 -36.17
N GLN A 54 1.03 26.59 -36.89
CA GLN A 54 1.05 27.44 -38.06
C GLN A 54 0.36 28.77 -37.74
N PHE A 55 1.14 29.85 -37.74
CA PHE A 55 0.61 31.21 -37.59
C PHE A 55 0.45 31.88 -38.96
N ASP A 56 -0.72 32.43 -39.20
CA ASP A 56 -1.04 33.22 -40.39
C ASP A 56 -1.95 34.43 -40.08
N GLN A 57 -2.51 35.05 -41.12
CA GLN A 57 -3.40 36.22 -40.98
C GLN A 57 -4.75 35.89 -40.32
N GLN A 58 -5.15 34.62 -40.32
CA GLN A 58 -6.42 34.15 -39.76
C GLN A 58 -6.26 33.77 -38.28
N GLY A 59 -5.07 33.33 -37.88
CA GLY A 59 -4.76 33.02 -36.47
C GLY A 59 -3.68 31.97 -36.32
N LEU A 60 -3.89 31.07 -35.36
CA LEU A 60 -3.06 29.89 -35.10
C LEU A 60 -3.85 28.64 -35.46
N GLN A 61 -3.24 27.76 -36.26
CA GLN A 61 -3.68 26.39 -36.45
C GLN A 61 -2.68 25.42 -35.82
N ILE A 62 -3.17 24.48 -35.02
CA ILE A 62 -2.38 23.40 -34.42
C ILE A 62 -2.61 22.10 -35.20
N TYR A 63 -1.53 21.36 -35.39
CA TYR A 63 -1.54 20.02 -35.99
C TYR A 63 -0.83 19.04 -35.06
N GLN A 64 -1.36 17.82 -34.99
CA GLN A 64 -0.72 16.69 -34.32
C GLN A 64 -0.36 15.62 -35.35
N TYR A 65 0.84 15.07 -35.29
CA TYR A 65 1.30 14.09 -36.28
C TYR A 65 2.26 13.07 -35.71
N ASN A 66 2.32 11.93 -36.37
CA ASN A 66 3.29 10.86 -36.16
C ASN A 66 3.73 10.32 -37.53
N GLN A 67 4.49 9.24 -37.56
CA GLN A 67 4.94 8.61 -38.79
C GLN A 67 3.79 8.03 -39.65
N TYR A 68 2.62 7.79 -39.07
CA TYR A 68 1.46 7.26 -39.79
C TYR A 68 0.66 8.35 -40.52
N GLY A 69 0.42 9.48 -39.86
CA GLY A 69 -0.42 10.54 -40.43
C GLY A 69 -0.46 11.81 -39.58
N CYS A 70 -1.32 12.74 -39.98
CA CYS A 70 -1.48 14.03 -39.30
C CYS A 70 -2.95 14.41 -39.15
N LEU A 71 -3.29 14.96 -37.99
CA LEU A 71 -4.58 15.52 -37.65
C LEU A 71 -4.47 17.04 -37.52
N LYS A 72 -5.51 17.72 -37.99
CA LYS A 72 -5.73 19.14 -37.77
C LYS A 72 -6.60 19.28 -36.53
N THR A 73 -6.07 19.83 -35.44
CA THR A 73 -6.75 19.86 -34.14
C THR A 73 -7.39 21.22 -33.87
N ASP A 74 -6.65 22.15 -33.29
CA ASP A 74 -7.21 23.38 -32.73
C ASP A 74 -6.97 24.58 -33.63
N THR A 75 -7.97 25.46 -33.73
CA THR A 75 -7.88 26.73 -34.44
C THR A 75 -8.19 27.88 -33.49
N HIS A 76 -7.23 28.78 -33.31
CA HIS A 76 -7.39 29.98 -32.49
C HIS A 76 -7.37 31.22 -33.36
N LYS A 77 -8.33 32.12 -33.16
CA LYS A 77 -8.39 33.37 -33.91
C LYS A 77 -7.33 34.35 -33.40
N ASN A 78 -6.92 35.27 -34.27
CA ASN A 78 -5.89 36.24 -33.92
C ASN A 78 -6.23 37.11 -32.69
N GLU A 79 -7.51 37.39 -32.43
CA GLU A 79 -7.96 38.13 -31.24
C GLU A 79 -7.80 37.38 -29.91
N THR A 80 -7.64 36.05 -29.91
CA THR A 80 -7.52 35.21 -28.69
C THR A 80 -6.08 34.78 -28.39
N LEU A 81 -5.09 35.46 -28.96
CA LEU A 81 -3.66 35.11 -28.89
C LEU A 81 -2.79 36.28 -28.42
N LYS A 82 -3.39 37.29 -27.80
CA LYS A 82 -2.72 38.53 -27.41
C LYS A 82 -1.64 38.28 -26.36
N ASP A 83 -1.95 37.51 -25.33
CA ASP A 83 -1.02 37.26 -24.23
C ASP A 83 0.08 36.31 -24.69
N LEU A 84 -0.26 35.25 -25.42
CA LEU A 84 0.71 34.38 -26.09
C LEU A 84 1.71 35.16 -26.95
N LYS A 85 1.22 36.05 -27.83
CA LYS A 85 2.08 36.87 -28.71
C LYS A 85 2.97 37.85 -27.94
N THR A 86 2.52 38.27 -26.75
CA THR A 86 3.27 39.17 -25.88
C THR A 86 4.40 38.43 -25.16
N LEU A 87 4.13 37.19 -24.74
CA LEU A 87 5.08 36.35 -24.01
C LEU A 87 6.10 35.69 -24.94
N ALA A 88 5.73 35.53 -26.21
CA ALA A 88 6.54 34.89 -27.21
C ALA A 88 7.92 35.54 -27.44
N GLN A 89 8.98 34.75 -27.26
CA GLN A 89 10.36 35.16 -27.49
C GLN A 89 10.90 34.52 -28.77
N VAL A 90 10.93 35.29 -29.85
CA VAL A 90 11.45 34.82 -31.16
C VAL A 90 12.92 35.22 -31.32
N SER A 91 13.79 34.23 -31.55
CA SER A 91 15.22 34.42 -31.80
C SER A 91 15.67 33.54 -32.97
N GLY A 92 15.81 34.16 -34.15
CA GLY A 92 16.23 33.46 -35.37
C GLY A 92 15.24 32.38 -35.80
N GLN A 93 15.67 31.11 -35.79
CA GLN A 93 14.86 29.94 -36.14
C GLN A 93 14.19 29.29 -34.92
N LYS A 94 14.34 29.86 -33.72
CA LYS A 94 13.71 29.37 -32.50
C LYS A 94 12.67 30.36 -32.00
N PHE A 95 11.54 29.83 -31.57
CA PHE A 95 10.49 30.54 -30.86
C PHE A 95 10.34 29.85 -29.51
N VAL A 96 10.54 30.60 -28.43
CA VAL A 96 10.39 30.09 -27.07
C VAL A 96 9.24 30.83 -26.41
N ILE A 97 8.45 30.05 -25.71
CA ILE A 97 7.43 30.50 -24.81
C ILE A 97 7.92 30.18 -23.39
N PRO A 98 8.37 31.19 -22.63
CA PRO A 98 8.82 30.98 -21.25
C PRO A 98 7.68 30.41 -20.40
N ASN A 99 7.97 29.38 -19.63
CA ASN A 99 6.95 28.54 -19.00
C ASN A 99 6.63 28.87 -17.55
N ARG A 100 5.37 28.56 -17.17
CA ARG A 100 4.86 28.62 -15.79
C ARG A 100 4.21 27.34 -15.29
N ILE A 101 3.93 26.32 -16.12
CA ILE A 101 3.12 25.13 -15.76
C ILE A 101 3.93 23.83 -15.67
N THR A 102 4.94 23.62 -16.54
CA THR A 102 5.86 22.47 -16.42
C THR A 102 7.29 22.81 -16.89
N SER A 103 7.55 23.05 -18.20
CA SER A 103 8.79 23.65 -18.75
C SER A 103 8.60 24.54 -19.99
N SER A 104 9.63 25.34 -20.35
CA SER A 104 9.55 26.33 -21.44
C SER A 104 9.26 25.66 -22.77
N LEU A 105 8.18 26.07 -23.45
CA LEU A 105 7.85 25.51 -24.75
C LEU A 105 8.80 26.07 -25.79
N THR A 106 9.52 25.17 -26.45
CA THR A 106 10.49 25.54 -27.49
C THR A 106 10.01 25.01 -28.83
N PHE A 107 9.98 25.91 -29.80
CA PHE A 107 9.58 25.63 -31.17
C PHE A 107 10.69 25.99 -32.16
N GLU A 108 10.77 25.20 -33.23
CA GLU A 108 11.75 25.37 -34.30
C GLU A 108 11.05 25.65 -35.64
N LYS A 109 11.50 26.71 -36.31
CA LYS A 109 10.89 27.17 -37.56
C LYS A 109 11.08 26.15 -38.67
N GLN A 110 9.99 25.85 -39.37
CA GLN A 110 9.95 24.97 -40.53
C GLN A 110 9.70 25.79 -41.80
N SER A 111 10.26 25.33 -42.93
CA SER A 111 10.02 25.98 -44.23
C SER A 111 8.61 25.76 -44.75
N THR A 112 8.02 24.60 -44.46
CA THR A 112 6.69 24.17 -44.87
C THR A 112 6.12 23.20 -43.83
N LEU A 113 4.82 22.91 -43.91
CA LEU A 113 4.26 21.76 -43.19
C LEU A 113 4.95 20.46 -43.62
N PRO A 114 5.17 19.50 -42.70
CA PRO A 114 5.58 18.15 -43.03
C PRO A 114 4.57 17.49 -43.96
N THR A 115 5.06 16.57 -44.80
CA THR A 115 4.22 15.91 -45.82
C THR A 115 2.92 15.30 -45.26
N PRO A 116 2.90 14.62 -44.10
CA PRO A 116 1.65 14.13 -43.52
C PRO A 116 0.63 15.24 -43.20
N CYS A 117 1.08 16.44 -42.85
CA CYS A 117 0.22 17.56 -42.46
C CYS A 117 -0.22 18.47 -43.61
N ASN A 118 0.15 18.14 -44.85
CA ASN A 118 -0.43 18.82 -46.01
C ASN A 118 -1.92 18.51 -46.11
N GLU A 119 -2.71 19.48 -46.57
CA GLU A 119 -4.19 19.39 -46.59
C GLU A 119 -4.73 18.13 -47.29
N ALA A 120 -4.05 17.64 -48.33
CA ALA A 120 -4.44 16.42 -49.05
C ALA A 120 -4.16 15.11 -48.30
N ASN A 121 -3.35 15.14 -47.23
CA ASN A 121 -2.87 13.98 -46.49
C ASN A 121 -3.40 13.93 -45.04
N LEU A 122 -4.23 14.90 -44.65
CA LEU A 122 -4.83 14.92 -43.31
C LEU A 122 -5.74 13.71 -43.11
N LEU A 123 -5.68 13.13 -41.93
CA LEU A 123 -6.61 12.08 -41.51
C LEU A 123 -7.97 12.72 -41.23
N THR A 124 -9.00 12.33 -41.99
CA THR A 124 -10.39 12.82 -41.86
C THR A 124 -11.40 11.68 -41.72
N THR A 125 -10.94 10.50 -41.32
CA THR A 125 -11.74 9.26 -41.28
C THR A 125 -11.89 8.77 -39.85
N ASN A 126 -13.01 8.10 -39.56
CA ASN A 126 -13.26 7.42 -38.28
C ASN A 126 -12.98 5.90 -38.39
N ASP A 127 -12.20 5.49 -39.40
CA ASP A 127 -11.85 4.09 -39.64
C ASP A 127 -11.07 3.50 -38.45
N ALA A 128 -11.59 2.42 -37.86
CA ALA A 128 -11.01 1.78 -36.67
C ALA A 128 -9.56 1.31 -36.89
N LEU A 129 -9.23 0.84 -38.10
CA LEU A 129 -7.86 0.43 -38.43
C LEU A 129 -6.92 1.64 -38.55
N VAL A 130 -7.42 2.76 -39.07
CA VAL A 130 -6.65 4.03 -39.11
C VAL A 130 -6.40 4.53 -37.69
N THR A 131 -7.40 4.52 -36.82
CA THR A 131 -7.26 4.88 -35.40
C THR A 131 -6.26 3.97 -34.70
N PHE A 132 -6.39 2.65 -34.83
CA PHE A 132 -5.47 1.69 -34.22
C PHE A 132 -4.01 1.93 -34.63
N ASN A 133 -3.73 2.07 -35.93
CA ASN A 133 -2.37 2.33 -36.39
C ASN A 133 -1.86 3.70 -35.93
N TYR A 134 -2.72 4.73 -35.90
CA TYR A 134 -2.34 6.04 -35.41
C TYR A 134 -1.96 6.01 -33.92
N VAL A 135 -2.72 5.30 -33.08
CA VAL A 135 -2.38 5.07 -31.66
C VAL A 135 -1.03 4.36 -31.56
N TRP A 136 -0.84 3.26 -32.28
CA TRP A 136 0.41 2.50 -32.22
C TRP A 136 1.63 3.37 -32.57
N HIS A 137 1.51 4.18 -33.63
CA HIS A 137 2.58 5.08 -34.06
C HIS A 137 2.80 6.26 -33.10
N ALA A 138 1.77 6.78 -32.44
CA ALA A 138 1.93 7.81 -31.42
C ALA A 138 2.84 7.32 -30.27
N PHE A 139 2.59 6.11 -29.75
CA PHE A 139 3.47 5.50 -28.75
C PHE A 139 4.85 5.18 -29.31
N ASN A 140 4.91 4.56 -30.50
CA ASN A 140 6.17 4.17 -31.11
C ASN A 140 7.12 5.36 -31.29
N ASP A 141 6.59 6.53 -31.64
CA ASP A 141 7.39 7.70 -31.96
C ASP A 141 7.73 8.52 -30.72
N TYR A 142 6.80 8.63 -29.76
CA TYR A 142 6.88 9.63 -28.70
C TYR A 142 6.94 9.06 -27.27
N TYR A 143 6.61 7.80 -27.03
CA TYR A 143 6.72 7.23 -25.69
C TYR A 143 8.19 7.03 -25.26
N ALA A 144 8.51 7.45 -24.03
CA ALA A 144 9.89 7.54 -23.56
C ALA A 144 10.41 6.29 -22.80
N PHE A 145 9.53 5.40 -22.32
CA PHE A 145 9.89 4.44 -21.25
C PHE A 145 9.73 2.96 -21.62
N PHE A 146 9.83 2.61 -22.91
CA PHE A 146 9.74 1.21 -23.34
C PHE A 146 10.77 0.30 -22.63
N SER A 147 12.00 0.79 -22.44
CA SER A 147 13.07 0.04 -21.77
C SER A 147 12.83 -0.13 -20.27
N GLU A 148 12.47 0.95 -19.58
CA GLU A 148 12.29 1.02 -18.12
C GLU A 148 11.14 0.16 -17.64
N ARG A 149 10.12 0.01 -18.50
CA ARG A 149 8.91 -0.75 -18.23
C ARG A 149 8.89 -2.12 -18.91
N ASN A 150 9.99 -2.50 -19.56
CA ASN A 150 10.17 -3.80 -20.22
C ASN A 150 9.05 -4.12 -21.24
N ILE A 151 8.68 -3.13 -22.07
CA ILE A 151 7.59 -3.23 -23.05
C ILE A 151 8.14 -3.53 -24.44
N ASP A 152 7.80 -4.70 -24.98
CA ASP A 152 8.00 -5.02 -26.40
C ASP A 152 6.82 -4.49 -27.23
N TRP A 153 6.94 -3.24 -27.68
CA TRP A 153 5.85 -2.57 -28.39
C TRP A 153 5.54 -3.13 -29.78
N GLN A 154 6.52 -3.79 -30.40
CA GLN A 154 6.29 -4.45 -31.68
C GLN A 154 5.52 -5.76 -31.48
N ALA A 155 5.84 -6.53 -30.44
CA ALA A 155 5.08 -7.74 -30.09
C ALA A 155 3.61 -7.40 -29.78
N GLN A 156 3.35 -6.29 -29.08
CA GLN A 156 1.99 -5.78 -28.86
C GLN A 156 1.26 -5.50 -30.18
N TYR A 157 1.91 -4.84 -31.14
CA TYR A 157 1.33 -4.64 -32.47
C TYR A 157 0.98 -5.95 -33.16
N ASP A 158 1.93 -6.89 -33.21
CA ASP A 158 1.79 -8.14 -33.95
C ASP A 158 0.67 -9.02 -33.35
N GLN A 159 0.45 -8.91 -32.04
CA GLN A 159 -0.65 -9.57 -31.32
C GLN A 159 -2.02 -8.95 -31.64
N TYR A 160 -2.17 -7.63 -31.51
CA TYR A 160 -3.49 -6.99 -31.55
C TYR A 160 -3.92 -6.51 -32.94
N ARG A 161 -2.97 -6.16 -33.82
CA ARG A 161 -3.26 -5.67 -35.18
C ARG A 161 -4.16 -6.61 -35.99
N PRO A 162 -3.96 -7.96 -36.00
CA PRO A 162 -4.81 -8.86 -36.77
C PRO A 162 -6.29 -8.86 -36.34
N LEU A 163 -6.59 -8.39 -35.12
CA LEU A 163 -7.95 -8.31 -34.57
C LEU A 163 -8.73 -7.08 -35.08
N VAL A 164 -8.04 -6.10 -35.69
CA VAL A 164 -8.65 -4.84 -36.13
C VAL A 164 -8.81 -4.77 -37.65
N SER A 165 -9.99 -4.34 -38.08
CA SER A 165 -10.36 -4.07 -39.47
C SER A 165 -11.06 -2.71 -39.57
N ALA A 166 -11.25 -2.21 -40.79
CA ALA A 166 -12.00 -0.97 -41.03
C ALA A 166 -13.46 -0.99 -40.51
N THR A 167 -14.02 -2.19 -40.26
CA THR A 167 -15.40 -2.40 -39.79
C THR A 167 -15.47 -2.85 -38.33
N THR A 168 -14.36 -2.88 -37.60
CA THR A 168 -14.36 -3.16 -36.15
C THR A 168 -15.21 -2.11 -35.43
N SER A 169 -16.04 -2.52 -34.48
CA SER A 169 -16.91 -1.61 -33.75
C SER A 169 -16.13 -0.81 -32.69
N ASP A 170 -16.65 0.35 -32.29
CA ASP A 170 -16.03 1.17 -31.24
C ASP A 170 -15.85 0.40 -29.91
N PRO A 171 -16.83 -0.37 -29.39
CA PRO A 171 -16.62 -1.20 -28.21
C PRO A 171 -15.50 -2.24 -28.37
N ASP A 172 -15.46 -2.97 -29.49
CA ASP A 172 -14.41 -3.96 -29.74
C ASP A 172 -13.03 -3.30 -29.86
N LEU A 173 -12.95 -2.13 -30.51
CA LEU A 173 -11.73 -1.36 -30.63
C LEU A 173 -11.25 -0.86 -29.26
N ALA A 174 -12.17 -0.41 -28.39
CA ALA A 174 -11.87 0.02 -27.04
C ALA A 174 -11.30 -1.13 -26.20
N GLU A 175 -11.87 -2.32 -26.27
CA GLU A 175 -11.36 -3.52 -25.58
C GLU A 175 -9.96 -3.90 -26.08
N ILE A 176 -9.76 -3.93 -27.40
CA ILE A 176 -8.47 -4.25 -28.03
C ILE A 176 -7.38 -3.24 -27.63
N LEU A 177 -7.67 -1.93 -27.70
CA LEU A 177 -6.70 -0.90 -27.35
C LEU A 177 -6.42 -0.87 -25.84
N SER A 178 -7.43 -1.09 -25.00
CA SER A 178 -7.26 -1.24 -23.54
C SER A 178 -6.25 -2.35 -23.23
N ALA A 179 -6.46 -3.54 -23.79
CA ALA A 179 -5.58 -4.69 -23.58
C ALA A 179 -4.17 -4.46 -24.13
N MET A 180 -4.03 -3.66 -25.19
CA MET A 180 -2.73 -3.30 -25.78
C MET A 180 -1.92 -2.33 -24.90
N ILE A 181 -2.58 -1.45 -24.14
CA ILE A 181 -1.90 -0.46 -23.27
C ILE A 181 -1.77 -0.91 -21.80
N GLU A 182 -2.60 -1.85 -21.33
CA GLU A 182 -2.58 -2.37 -19.95
C GLU A 182 -1.16 -2.79 -19.47
N PRO A 183 -0.29 -3.43 -20.28
CA PRO A 183 1.02 -3.87 -19.82
C PRO A 183 2.00 -2.76 -19.42
N PHE A 184 1.73 -1.48 -19.77
CA PHE A 184 2.66 -0.38 -19.51
C PHE A 184 2.90 -0.11 -18.02
N GLY A 185 1.91 -0.36 -17.16
CA GLY A 185 2.01 -0.07 -15.72
C GLY A 185 2.28 1.42 -15.44
N ASP A 186 1.82 2.32 -16.30
CA ASP A 186 2.09 3.76 -16.33
C ASP A 186 0.79 4.55 -16.18
N SER A 187 0.62 5.28 -15.07
CA SER A 187 -0.58 6.08 -14.79
C SER A 187 -0.82 7.24 -15.75
N HIS A 188 0.18 7.63 -16.55
CA HIS A 188 0.03 8.65 -17.59
C HIS A 188 -0.34 8.07 -18.97
N VAL A 189 -0.42 6.75 -19.08
CA VAL A 189 -0.93 6.05 -20.26
C VAL A 189 -2.41 5.77 -20.08
N TRP A 190 -3.24 6.45 -20.89
CA TRP A 190 -4.70 6.32 -20.83
C TRP A 190 -5.34 6.48 -22.19
N LEU A 191 -6.57 5.97 -22.35
CA LEU A 191 -7.40 6.08 -23.54
C LEU A 191 -8.84 6.43 -23.13
N SER A 192 -9.47 7.40 -23.80
CA SER A 192 -10.85 7.80 -23.51
C SER A 192 -11.59 8.31 -24.74
N ASP A 193 -12.92 8.13 -24.74
CA ASP A 193 -13.84 8.74 -25.69
C ASP A 193 -14.41 10.09 -25.23
N SER A 194 -13.96 10.61 -24.07
CA SER A 194 -14.42 11.81 -23.35
C SER A 194 -15.88 11.79 -22.86
N LYS A 195 -16.61 10.68 -23.01
CA LYS A 195 -18.07 10.63 -22.77
C LYS A 195 -18.51 9.44 -21.92
N THR A 196 -18.14 8.23 -22.32
CA THR A 196 -18.69 6.98 -21.77
C THR A 196 -17.61 5.97 -21.39
N PHE A 197 -16.39 6.14 -21.87
CA PHE A 197 -15.31 5.18 -21.74
C PHE A 197 -13.99 5.87 -21.39
N GLY A 198 -13.28 5.30 -20.42
CA GLY A 198 -11.94 5.70 -20.00
C GLY A 198 -11.22 4.50 -19.38
N VAL A 199 -9.96 4.33 -19.73
CA VAL A 199 -9.05 3.29 -19.21
C VAL A 199 -7.68 3.91 -19.03
N ASP A 200 -6.98 3.54 -17.97
CA ASP A 200 -5.57 3.83 -17.77
C ASP A 200 -4.77 2.54 -17.52
N ALA A 201 -3.45 2.65 -17.66
CA ALA A 201 -2.52 1.55 -17.44
C ALA A 201 -1.84 1.65 -16.05
N SER A 202 -2.49 2.24 -15.04
CA SER A 202 -1.90 2.46 -13.72
C SER A 202 -1.41 1.16 -13.07
N PRO A 203 -0.26 1.19 -12.37
CA PRO A 203 0.22 0.02 -11.66
C PRO A 203 -0.59 -0.21 -10.37
N ALA A 204 -0.70 -1.47 -9.93
CA ALA A 204 -1.21 -1.82 -8.61
C ALA A 204 -0.14 -1.52 -7.54
N LYS A 205 -0.11 -0.29 -7.02
CA LYS A 205 0.82 0.21 -6.00
C LYS A 205 0.09 0.96 -4.89
N GLY A 206 0.57 0.83 -3.65
CA GLY A 206 -0.01 1.48 -2.48
C GLY A 206 -1.52 1.27 -2.38
N LEU A 207 -2.29 2.35 -2.34
CA LEU A 207 -3.75 2.29 -2.21
C LEU A 207 -4.44 1.46 -3.29
N THR A 208 -3.95 1.46 -4.54
CA THR A 208 -4.62 0.69 -5.61
C THR A 208 -4.47 -0.82 -5.42
N LYS A 209 -3.39 -1.25 -4.77
CA LYS A 209 -3.23 -2.65 -4.31
C LYS A 209 -4.24 -2.98 -3.21
N GLU A 210 -4.45 -2.10 -2.25
CA GLU A 210 -5.43 -2.31 -1.19
C GLU A 210 -6.88 -2.31 -1.71
N ILE A 211 -7.19 -1.45 -2.69
CA ILE A 211 -8.47 -1.44 -3.38
C ILE A 211 -8.69 -2.77 -4.11
N ALA A 212 -7.71 -3.22 -4.91
CA ALA A 212 -7.80 -4.48 -5.63
C ALA A 212 -8.03 -5.67 -4.68
N ARG A 213 -7.34 -5.68 -3.53
CA ARG A 213 -7.49 -6.71 -2.50
C ARG A 213 -8.91 -6.73 -1.91
N VAL A 214 -9.46 -5.57 -1.54
CA VAL A 214 -10.83 -5.49 -1.01
C VAL A 214 -11.85 -5.88 -2.07
N MET A 215 -11.67 -5.45 -3.31
CA MET A 215 -12.56 -5.82 -4.40
C MET A 215 -12.56 -7.32 -4.66
N GLU A 216 -11.39 -7.96 -4.64
CA GLU A 216 -11.27 -9.42 -4.78
C GLU A 216 -11.93 -10.15 -3.60
N GLN A 217 -11.73 -9.68 -2.36
CA GLN A 217 -12.32 -10.28 -1.15
C GLN A 217 -13.84 -10.13 -1.08
N GLU A 218 -14.38 -8.98 -1.47
CA GLU A 218 -15.80 -8.64 -1.35
C GLU A 218 -16.58 -8.86 -2.66
N GLU A 219 -15.94 -9.48 -3.67
CA GLU A 219 -16.49 -9.71 -5.01
C GLU A 219 -17.08 -8.43 -5.64
N MET A 220 -16.40 -7.29 -5.46
CA MET A 220 -16.86 -5.98 -5.94
C MET A 220 -16.35 -5.69 -7.35
N GLU A 221 -17.21 -5.06 -8.16
CA GLU A 221 -16.88 -4.61 -9.51
C GLU A 221 -16.47 -3.12 -9.57
N ASP A 222 -16.99 -2.27 -8.67
CA ASP A 222 -16.75 -0.82 -8.65
C ASP A 222 -15.74 -0.43 -7.55
N PRO A 223 -14.58 0.16 -7.89
CA PRO A 223 -13.56 0.59 -6.93
C PRO A 223 -13.95 1.82 -6.11
N GLU A 224 -14.87 2.67 -6.58
CA GLU A 224 -15.10 3.99 -6.00
C GLU A 224 -15.58 3.99 -4.54
N PRO A 225 -16.51 3.11 -4.12
CA PRO A 225 -16.90 3.02 -2.71
C PRO A 225 -15.72 2.66 -1.81
N VAL A 226 -14.79 1.84 -2.31
CA VAL A 226 -13.58 1.45 -1.57
C VAL A 226 -12.63 2.63 -1.46
N LEU A 227 -12.35 3.34 -2.56
CA LEU A 227 -11.52 4.55 -2.54
C LEU A 227 -12.07 5.61 -1.57
N ALA A 228 -13.37 5.88 -1.64
CA ALA A 228 -14.05 6.83 -0.76
C ALA A 228 -13.94 6.41 0.72
N TYR A 229 -14.06 5.11 1.01
CA TYR A 229 -13.86 4.56 2.34
C TYR A 229 -12.44 4.84 2.86
N PHE A 230 -11.39 4.52 2.09
CA PHE A 230 -10.01 4.76 2.53
C PHE A 230 -9.71 6.25 2.76
N ARG A 231 -10.14 7.13 1.85
CA ARG A 231 -9.99 8.58 2.02
C ARG A 231 -10.66 9.06 3.31
N HIS A 232 -11.89 8.63 3.54
CA HIS A 232 -12.64 8.99 4.74
C HIS A 232 -11.96 8.48 6.02
N GLN A 233 -11.54 7.22 6.06
CA GLN A 233 -10.89 6.66 7.25
C GLN A 233 -9.59 7.40 7.61
N ILE A 234 -8.71 7.62 6.62
CA ILE A 234 -7.44 8.32 6.87
C ILE A 234 -7.68 9.77 7.31
N GLU A 235 -8.68 10.43 6.75
CA GLU A 235 -9.07 11.77 7.20
C GLU A 235 -9.56 11.76 8.65
N GLN A 236 -10.46 10.83 9.03
CA GLN A 236 -10.94 10.73 10.41
C GLN A 236 -9.79 10.44 11.40
N GLN A 237 -8.87 9.54 11.04
CA GLN A 237 -7.71 9.23 11.87
C GLN A 237 -6.78 10.44 12.03
N THR A 238 -6.58 11.20 10.96
CA THR A 238 -5.83 12.46 11.01
C THR A 238 -6.51 13.46 11.94
N LEU A 239 -7.82 13.67 11.80
CA LEU A 239 -8.60 14.56 12.67
C LEU A 239 -8.54 14.14 14.15
N ASN A 240 -8.55 12.84 14.43
CA ASN A 240 -8.42 12.29 15.79
C ASN A 240 -7.06 12.61 16.44
N GLN A 241 -6.03 12.84 15.62
CA GLN A 241 -4.71 13.29 16.09
C GLN A 241 -4.65 14.79 16.38
N LEU A 242 -5.58 15.58 15.86
CA LEU A 242 -5.60 17.03 16.06
C LEU A 242 -6.28 17.39 17.38
N PRO A 243 -5.64 18.17 18.27
CA PRO A 243 -6.30 18.71 19.46
C PRO A 243 -7.55 19.56 19.13
N SER A 244 -7.57 20.18 17.95
CA SER A 244 -8.70 20.97 17.43
C SER A 244 -9.82 20.12 16.84
N ALA A 245 -9.55 18.86 16.50
CA ALA A 245 -10.40 17.98 15.68
C ALA A 245 -10.85 18.59 14.33
N LYS A 246 -10.11 19.58 13.81
CA LYS A 246 -10.38 20.24 12.52
C LYS A 246 -9.11 20.77 11.89
N MET A 247 -9.09 20.81 10.56
CA MET A 247 -8.08 21.51 9.77
C MET A 247 -8.57 22.91 9.39
N SER A 248 -7.63 23.84 9.28
CA SER A 248 -7.82 25.14 8.63
C SER A 248 -7.66 24.96 7.12
N GLN A 249 -8.33 25.82 6.36
CA GLN A 249 -8.20 25.96 4.93
C GLN A 249 -8.38 27.43 4.55
N TYR A 250 -7.90 27.80 3.37
CA TYR A 250 -8.11 29.15 2.84
C TYR A 250 -9.38 29.18 2.00
N GLU A 251 -10.35 30.01 2.39
CA GLU A 251 -11.70 30.05 1.80
C GLU A 251 -12.35 28.65 1.76
N GLU A 252 -12.86 28.20 0.62
CA GLU A 252 -13.55 26.91 0.45
C GLU A 252 -12.70 25.88 -0.33
N SER A 253 -11.41 26.15 -0.57
CA SER A 253 -10.54 25.20 -1.28
C SER A 253 -10.06 24.08 -0.36
N GLU A 254 -10.14 22.84 -0.84
CA GLU A 254 -9.63 21.64 -0.15
C GLU A 254 -8.22 21.24 -0.62
N ALA A 255 -7.64 21.95 -1.61
CA ALA A 255 -6.35 21.59 -2.21
C ALA A 255 -5.20 21.61 -1.20
N VAL A 256 -5.23 22.59 -0.28
CA VAL A 256 -4.24 22.78 0.78
C VAL A 256 -4.94 23.03 2.11
N ARG A 257 -4.68 22.17 3.10
CA ARG A 257 -5.27 22.24 4.44
C ARG A 257 -4.19 22.11 5.49
N TRP A 258 -4.36 22.74 6.64
CA TRP A 258 -3.32 22.73 7.67
C TRP A 258 -3.85 22.74 9.09
N ALA A 259 -3.05 22.28 10.04
CA ALA A 259 -3.39 22.24 11.46
C ALA A 259 -2.12 22.21 12.32
N THR A 260 -2.32 22.15 13.64
CA THR A 260 -1.26 21.88 14.61
C THR A 260 -1.55 20.56 15.31
N LEU A 261 -0.63 19.61 15.17
CA LEU A 261 -0.58 18.37 15.92
C LEU A 261 -0.11 18.62 17.37
N PRO A 262 -0.23 17.62 18.27
CA PRO A 262 0.31 17.71 19.62
C PRO A 262 1.78 18.10 19.63
N GLY A 263 2.24 18.70 20.72
CA GLY A 263 3.65 19.10 20.86
C GLY A 263 4.09 20.24 19.94
N ASN A 264 3.16 21.09 19.48
CA ASN A 264 3.45 22.24 18.60
C ASN A 264 4.09 21.82 17.26
N ILE A 265 3.59 20.73 16.68
CA ILE A 265 4.04 20.23 15.37
C ILE A 265 3.05 20.73 14.31
N GLY A 266 3.56 21.35 13.26
CA GLY A 266 2.74 21.77 12.11
C GLY A 266 2.31 20.58 11.28
N TYR A 267 1.12 20.64 10.72
CA TYR A 267 0.61 19.65 9.78
C TYR A 267 0.08 20.36 8.55
N LEU A 268 0.55 19.96 7.37
CA LEU A 268 0.15 20.47 6.06
C LEU A 268 -0.28 19.28 5.22
N ARG A 269 -1.52 19.28 4.73
CA ARG A 269 -2.03 18.30 3.77
C ARG A 269 -2.19 18.98 2.42
N VAL A 270 -1.63 18.36 1.39
CA VAL A 270 -1.73 18.85 0.00
C VAL A 270 -2.38 17.76 -0.84
N ASP A 271 -3.68 17.86 -1.06
CA ASP A 271 -4.44 16.88 -1.84
C ASP A 271 -4.36 17.15 -3.35
N SER A 272 -4.08 18.39 -3.76
CA SER A 272 -3.91 18.76 -5.17
C SER A 272 -2.87 19.87 -5.35
N LEU A 273 -2.15 19.84 -6.48
CA LEU A 273 -1.26 20.91 -6.95
C LEU A 273 -1.92 21.78 -8.03
N SER A 274 -3.25 21.72 -8.12
CA SER A 274 -4.13 22.59 -8.90
C SER A 274 -5.34 23.00 -8.06
N ASP A 275 -6.27 23.77 -8.65
CA ASP A 275 -7.58 24.06 -8.06
C ASP A 275 -7.52 24.75 -6.68
N PHE A 276 -6.56 25.65 -6.50
CA PHE A 276 -6.42 26.44 -5.27
C PHE A 276 -7.57 27.42 -5.07
N TYR A 277 -8.26 27.82 -6.15
CA TYR A 277 -9.51 28.58 -6.08
C TYR A 277 -10.52 28.09 -7.14
N ASP A 278 -11.81 28.15 -6.81
CA ASP A 278 -12.91 27.68 -7.66
C ASP A 278 -13.16 28.64 -8.86
N THR A 279 -13.38 28.07 -10.04
CA THR A 279 -13.80 28.80 -11.23
C THR A 279 -14.97 28.12 -11.91
N ASP A 280 -16.07 28.86 -12.13
CA ASP A 280 -17.28 28.38 -12.81
C ASP A 280 -17.07 27.93 -14.28
N SER A 281 -15.88 28.12 -14.87
CA SER A 281 -15.64 27.82 -16.29
C SER A 281 -14.18 27.52 -16.62
N GLU A 282 -13.98 26.44 -17.37
CA GLU A 282 -12.72 26.11 -18.04
C GLU A 282 -12.24 27.23 -18.99
N PRO A 283 -10.92 27.45 -19.12
CA PRO A 283 -10.39 28.42 -20.07
C PRO A 283 -10.70 28.00 -21.51
N ALA A 284 -11.39 28.87 -22.26
CA ALA A 284 -11.83 28.59 -23.64
C ALA A 284 -10.82 29.03 -24.71
N SER A 285 -9.66 29.55 -24.31
CA SER A 285 -8.60 30.03 -25.20
C SER A 285 -7.24 29.96 -24.52
N ILE A 286 -6.18 29.95 -25.35
CA ILE A 286 -4.80 29.96 -24.87
C ILE A 286 -4.56 31.06 -23.84
N ASP A 287 -4.90 32.32 -24.16
CA ASP A 287 -4.69 33.46 -23.26
C ASP A 287 -5.41 33.29 -21.90
N GLN A 288 -6.62 32.70 -21.91
CA GLN A 288 -7.35 32.40 -20.67
C GLN A 288 -6.66 31.33 -19.85
N THR A 289 -6.06 30.31 -20.49
CA THR A 289 -5.30 29.28 -19.79
C THR A 289 -4.09 29.89 -19.06
N LEU A 290 -3.40 30.86 -19.67
CA LEU A 290 -2.23 31.51 -19.05
C LEU A 290 -2.65 32.36 -17.87
N SER A 291 -3.74 33.11 -18.04
CA SER A 291 -4.29 33.97 -17.00
C SER A 291 -4.81 33.15 -15.82
N TYR A 292 -5.45 32.01 -16.09
CA TYR A 292 -5.91 31.07 -15.07
C TYR A 292 -4.73 30.54 -14.25
N PHE A 293 -3.67 30.09 -14.92
CA PHE A 293 -2.49 29.61 -14.22
C PHE A 293 -1.84 30.71 -13.36
N ASP A 294 -1.65 31.91 -13.91
CA ASP A 294 -1.07 33.05 -13.21
C ASP A 294 -1.84 33.34 -11.92
N ALA A 295 -3.17 33.33 -12.00
CA ALA A 295 -4.05 33.51 -10.87
C ALA A 295 -3.94 32.36 -9.86
N GLN A 296 -3.83 31.10 -10.30
CA GLN A 296 -3.66 29.94 -9.41
C GLN A 296 -2.37 30.04 -8.60
N MET A 297 -1.25 30.45 -9.21
CA MET A 297 0.02 30.64 -8.49
C MET A 297 0.02 31.83 -7.54
N ASP A 298 -0.56 32.96 -7.97
CA ASP A 298 -0.70 34.13 -7.10
C ASP A 298 -1.56 33.79 -5.88
N TYR A 299 -2.65 33.02 -6.08
CA TYR A 299 -3.51 32.54 -5.01
C TYR A 299 -2.78 31.55 -4.09
N LEU A 300 -2.05 30.57 -4.64
CA LEU A 300 -1.21 29.66 -3.85
C LEU A 300 -0.24 30.42 -2.93
N GLY A 301 0.38 31.50 -3.42
CA GLY A 301 1.22 32.36 -2.60
C GLY A 301 0.49 32.94 -1.37
N VAL A 302 -0.77 33.37 -1.55
CA VAL A 302 -1.62 33.85 -0.44
C VAL A 302 -1.96 32.74 0.54
N VAL A 303 -2.29 31.54 0.04
CA VAL A 303 -2.57 30.36 0.86
C VAL A 303 -1.35 30.03 1.71
N MET A 304 -0.18 29.96 1.10
CA MET A 304 1.08 29.63 1.79
C MET A 304 1.48 30.71 2.80
N ASP A 305 1.35 32.00 2.47
CA ASP A 305 1.61 33.09 3.42
C ASP A 305 0.67 33.02 4.64
N THR A 306 -0.60 32.65 4.42
CA THR A 306 -1.60 32.49 5.49
C THR A 306 -1.28 31.29 6.37
N MET A 307 -1.02 30.13 5.75
CA MET A 307 -0.60 28.92 6.47
C MET A 307 0.68 29.16 7.29
N MET A 308 1.66 29.85 6.71
CA MET A 308 2.91 30.17 7.41
C MET A 308 2.68 31.16 8.57
N ALA A 309 1.69 32.05 8.49
CA ALA A 309 1.34 32.89 9.64
C ALA A 309 0.87 32.07 10.85
N ASP A 310 0.21 30.93 10.61
CA ASP A 310 -0.25 30.01 11.64
C ASP A 310 0.85 29.06 12.14
N LEU A 311 1.70 28.57 11.23
CA LEU A 311 2.61 27.44 11.50
C LEU A 311 4.09 27.80 11.57
N ALA A 312 4.52 29.03 11.25
CA ALA A 312 5.96 29.36 11.20
C ALA A 312 6.72 29.20 12.54
N GLN A 313 6.01 29.08 13.66
CA GLN A 313 6.58 28.90 15.00
C GLN A 313 6.43 27.48 15.55
N THR A 314 6.01 26.51 14.72
CA THR A 314 5.99 25.10 15.11
C THR A 314 7.40 24.53 15.19
N ASP A 315 7.59 23.50 16.00
CA ASP A 315 8.90 22.88 16.26
C ASP A 315 9.30 21.85 15.19
N ALA A 316 8.34 21.38 14.40
CA ALA A 316 8.53 20.55 13.21
C ALA A 316 7.31 20.70 12.27
N MET A 317 7.40 20.17 11.05
CA MET A 317 6.31 20.12 10.08
C MET A 317 6.11 18.68 9.57
N VAL A 318 4.85 18.23 9.49
CA VAL A 318 4.43 17.05 8.73
C VAL A 318 3.74 17.53 7.46
N ILE A 319 4.18 17.07 6.31
CA ILE A 319 3.57 17.35 5.00
C ILE A 319 2.98 16.04 4.46
N ASP A 320 1.67 15.95 4.31
CA ASP A 320 0.98 14.76 3.83
C ASP A 320 0.61 14.88 2.34
N LEU A 321 1.25 14.04 1.52
CA LEU A 321 1.07 13.93 0.07
C LEU A 321 0.42 12.60 -0.34
N ARG A 322 -0.06 11.79 0.61
CA ARG A 322 -0.62 10.44 0.36
C ARG A 322 -1.84 10.39 -0.54
N PHE A 323 -2.42 11.51 -0.91
CA PHE A 323 -3.54 11.57 -1.85
C PHE A 323 -3.32 12.59 -2.95
N ASN A 324 -2.08 13.05 -3.13
CA ASN A 324 -1.75 14.08 -4.09
C ASN A 324 -1.65 13.50 -5.51
N GLU A 325 -2.65 13.80 -6.33
CA GLU A 325 -2.72 13.29 -7.71
C GLU A 325 -1.97 14.14 -8.74
N GLY A 326 -1.20 15.13 -8.28
CA GLY A 326 -0.45 16.05 -9.12
C GLY A 326 -1.21 17.36 -9.39
N GLY A 327 -0.95 17.95 -10.55
CA GLY A 327 -1.31 19.32 -10.89
C GLY A 327 -0.14 20.03 -11.56
N PHE A 328 0.22 21.22 -11.07
CA PHE A 328 1.30 22.02 -11.67
C PHE A 328 2.65 21.81 -10.97
N ASP A 329 3.71 21.50 -11.73
CA ASP A 329 5.08 21.31 -11.17
C ASP A 329 5.53 22.52 -10.33
N GLN A 330 5.23 23.73 -10.81
CA GLN A 330 5.63 24.97 -10.15
C GLN A 330 4.89 25.17 -8.83
N ALA A 331 3.69 24.62 -8.66
CA ALA A 331 3.00 24.67 -7.38
C ALA A 331 3.84 23.94 -6.31
N GLY A 332 4.35 22.75 -6.63
CA GLY A 332 5.25 22.00 -5.76
C GLY A 332 6.54 22.77 -5.46
N GLN A 333 7.13 23.42 -6.46
CA GLN A 333 8.32 24.28 -6.29
C GLN A 333 8.05 25.51 -5.41
N VAL A 334 6.87 26.14 -5.56
CA VAL A 334 6.43 27.28 -4.74
C VAL A 334 6.26 26.85 -3.30
N ILE A 335 5.58 25.73 -3.03
CA ILE A 335 5.42 25.20 -1.66
C ILE A 335 6.81 24.91 -1.06
N ALA A 336 7.67 24.17 -1.76
CA ALA A 336 9.02 23.87 -1.30
C ALA A 336 9.89 25.12 -1.06
N SER A 337 9.62 26.23 -1.75
CA SER A 337 10.35 27.49 -1.57
C SER A 337 10.18 28.13 -0.18
N TYR A 338 9.10 27.82 0.54
CA TYR A 338 8.88 28.25 1.93
C TYR A 338 9.74 27.48 2.93
N PHE A 339 10.28 26.32 2.54
CA PHE A 339 11.13 25.44 3.34
C PHE A 339 12.60 25.48 2.87
N ASN A 340 12.99 26.50 2.13
CA ASN A 340 14.27 26.52 1.44
C ASN A 340 15.01 27.86 1.64
N ASP A 341 16.31 27.78 1.95
CA ASP A 341 17.14 28.92 2.35
C ASP A 341 17.97 29.54 1.22
N GLN A 342 18.10 28.84 0.09
CA GLN A 342 18.90 29.27 -1.06
C GLN A 342 18.42 28.62 -2.35
N GLU A 343 18.72 29.21 -3.49
CA GLU A 343 18.45 28.58 -4.79
C GLU A 343 19.07 27.17 -4.86
N ARG A 344 18.24 26.15 -5.13
CA ARG A 344 18.66 24.75 -5.12
C ARG A 344 18.17 24.01 -6.36
N LEU A 345 19.12 23.49 -7.14
CA LEU A 345 18.85 22.54 -8.22
C LEU A 345 18.50 21.18 -7.60
N PHE A 346 17.38 20.58 -8.00
CA PHE A 346 16.94 19.27 -7.47
C PHE A 346 16.78 18.19 -8.53
N ALA A 347 16.45 18.55 -9.76
CA ALA A 347 16.25 17.58 -10.84
C ALA A 347 16.48 18.20 -12.22
N TYR A 348 16.47 17.34 -13.24
CA TYR A 348 16.41 17.76 -14.65
C TYR A 348 15.22 17.10 -15.33
N LYS A 349 14.67 17.79 -16.35
CA LYS A 349 13.72 17.19 -17.28
C LYS A 349 14.01 17.49 -18.74
N PHE A 350 13.67 16.56 -19.63
CA PHE A 350 13.89 16.66 -21.07
C PHE A 350 13.08 15.63 -21.86
N VAL A 351 12.83 15.90 -23.14
CA VAL A 351 12.27 14.91 -24.06
C VAL A 351 13.33 13.85 -24.38
N ASP A 352 12.95 12.57 -24.29
CA ASP A 352 13.80 11.44 -24.64
C ASP A 352 12.95 10.34 -25.27
N ASN A 353 12.71 10.44 -26.58
CA ASN A 353 11.91 9.47 -27.34
C ASN A 353 12.54 9.18 -28.71
N ARG A 354 11.93 8.27 -29.47
CA ARG A 354 12.48 7.84 -30.77
C ARG A 354 12.52 8.95 -31.81
N SER A 355 11.68 9.97 -31.65
CA SER A 355 11.62 11.17 -32.50
C SER A 355 12.76 12.15 -32.18
N GLN A 356 13.05 12.39 -30.91
CA GLN A 356 13.97 13.44 -30.49
C GLN A 356 14.62 13.16 -29.12
N LEU A 357 15.90 13.52 -28.99
CA LEU A 357 16.54 13.78 -27.71
C LEU A 357 16.64 15.30 -27.49
N GLY A 358 15.95 15.81 -26.47
CA GLY A 358 15.86 17.22 -26.12
C GLY A 358 17.01 17.74 -25.28
N GLU A 359 17.07 19.06 -25.10
CA GLU A 359 17.99 19.69 -24.14
C GLU A 359 17.47 19.55 -22.70
N LYS A 360 18.39 19.40 -21.75
CA LYS A 360 18.06 19.30 -20.32
C LYS A 360 17.60 20.65 -19.76
N THR A 361 16.42 20.67 -19.16
CA THR A 361 15.89 21.78 -18.36
C THR A 361 16.18 21.51 -16.89
N ALA A 362 16.82 22.47 -16.22
CA ALA A 362 17.08 22.41 -14.79
C ALA A 362 15.82 22.76 -13.97
N LEU A 363 15.49 21.95 -12.97
CA LEU A 363 14.41 22.21 -12.03
C LEU A 363 14.99 22.74 -10.72
N ILE A 364 14.54 23.93 -10.32
CA ILE A 364 15.15 24.73 -9.24
C ILE A 364 14.11 25.13 -8.21
N ILE A 365 14.44 24.99 -6.94
CA ILE A 365 13.68 25.55 -5.80
C ILE A 365 14.22 26.95 -5.53
N ASN A 366 13.34 27.94 -5.58
CA ASN A 366 13.67 29.32 -5.23
C ASN A 366 13.53 29.53 -3.71
N VAL A 367 13.81 30.75 -3.24
CA VAL A 367 13.55 31.15 -1.85
C VAL A 367 12.28 32.00 -1.82
N ALA A 368 11.30 31.60 -1.02
CA ALA A 368 10.07 32.37 -0.83
C ALA A 368 10.36 33.76 -0.22
N LYS A 369 9.41 34.68 -0.36
CA LYS A 369 9.47 35.97 0.34
C LYS A 369 9.16 35.73 1.82
N GLY A 370 10.12 35.96 2.71
CA GLY A 370 9.93 35.80 4.14
C GLY A 370 11.12 35.12 4.80
N VAL A 371 10.93 34.63 6.02
CA VAL A 371 11.91 33.77 6.69
C VAL A 371 11.53 32.32 6.37
N PRO A 372 12.40 31.55 5.69
CA PRO A 372 12.14 30.14 5.41
C PRO A 372 11.93 29.33 6.69
N TYR A 373 11.06 28.32 6.62
CA TYR A 373 10.90 27.33 7.66
C TYR A 373 12.07 26.35 7.62
N MET A 374 12.86 26.28 8.69
CA MET A 374 14.09 25.48 8.75
C MET A 374 14.10 24.44 9.89
N GLN A 375 12.97 24.22 10.55
CA GLN A 375 12.84 23.12 11.51
C GLN A 375 12.66 21.77 10.76
N PRO A 376 12.77 20.61 11.43
CA PRO A 376 12.59 19.31 10.77
C PRO A 376 11.26 19.20 10.02
N VAL A 377 11.31 18.65 8.81
CA VAL A 377 10.16 18.40 7.94
C VAL A 377 10.05 16.91 7.67
N TYR A 378 8.87 16.33 7.86
CA TYR A 378 8.57 14.94 7.54
C TYR A 378 7.53 14.91 6.43
N VAL A 379 7.83 14.30 5.29
CA VAL A 379 6.92 14.26 4.14
C VAL A 379 6.37 12.85 3.98
N ILE A 380 5.06 12.70 4.20
CA ILE A 380 4.37 11.43 4.03
C ILE A 380 4.02 11.26 2.55
N ILE A 381 4.51 10.18 1.95
CA ILE A 381 4.29 9.83 0.55
C ILE A 381 3.66 8.44 0.41
N GLY A 382 3.00 8.19 -0.72
CA GLY A 382 2.43 6.88 -1.02
C GLY A 382 2.25 6.64 -2.50
N GLY A 383 1.81 5.43 -2.87
CA GLY A 383 1.67 5.02 -4.28
C GLY A 383 0.69 5.84 -5.13
N THR A 384 -0.15 6.69 -4.52
CA THR A 384 -1.03 7.64 -5.22
C THR A 384 -0.43 9.03 -5.35
N THR A 385 0.70 9.32 -4.69
CA THR A 385 1.50 10.51 -4.99
C THR A 385 2.04 10.35 -6.42
N VAL A 386 1.53 11.14 -7.35
CA VAL A 386 1.81 10.98 -8.80
C VAL A 386 2.07 12.34 -9.45
N SER A 387 2.73 12.33 -10.62
CA SER A 387 2.92 13.50 -11.48
C SER A 387 3.62 14.66 -10.74
N ALA A 388 3.07 15.87 -10.77
CA ALA A 388 3.62 17.02 -10.04
C ALA A 388 3.81 16.77 -8.52
N GLY A 389 3.04 15.85 -7.91
CA GLY A 389 3.23 15.44 -6.52
C GLY A 389 4.58 14.75 -6.29
N GLU A 390 5.05 13.98 -7.27
CA GLU A 390 6.38 13.36 -7.25
C GLU A 390 7.48 14.38 -7.52
N VAL A 391 7.23 15.37 -8.39
CA VAL A 391 8.15 16.51 -8.61
C VAL A 391 8.31 17.33 -7.32
N MET A 392 7.22 17.57 -6.59
CA MET A 392 7.26 18.18 -5.25
C MET A 392 8.03 17.28 -4.28
N THR A 393 7.81 15.98 -4.30
CA THR A 393 8.54 15.03 -3.44
C THR A 393 10.05 15.10 -3.68
N LEU A 394 10.51 15.13 -4.94
CA LEU A 394 11.91 15.35 -5.28
C LEU A 394 12.45 16.70 -4.80
N ALA A 395 11.64 17.74 -4.84
CA ALA A 395 12.03 19.04 -4.31
C ALA A 395 12.28 18.96 -2.79
N PHE A 396 11.44 18.22 -2.06
CA PHE A 396 11.63 17.97 -0.63
C PHE A 396 12.81 17.05 -0.33
N ASP A 397 13.05 16.00 -1.13
CA ASP A 397 14.23 15.13 -1.03
C ASP A 397 15.55 15.93 -1.10
N ALA A 398 15.58 16.99 -1.90
CA ALA A 398 16.74 17.88 -1.99
C ALA A 398 16.92 18.82 -0.77
N LEU A 399 15.96 18.89 0.17
CA LEU A 399 16.08 19.73 1.37
C LEU A 399 16.80 18.98 2.50
N PRO A 400 17.87 19.54 3.10
CA PRO A 400 18.71 18.83 4.07
C PRO A 400 18.07 18.58 5.44
N HIS A 401 16.86 19.07 5.65
CA HIS A 401 16.08 18.92 6.90
C HIS A 401 14.72 18.25 6.66
N ALA A 402 14.49 17.74 5.45
CA ALA A 402 13.33 16.92 5.13
C ALA A 402 13.67 15.43 5.31
N THR A 403 12.65 14.64 5.65
CA THR A 403 12.72 13.18 5.70
C THR A 403 11.46 12.63 5.05
N LEU A 404 11.63 11.83 4.01
CA LEU A 404 10.52 11.18 3.31
C LEU A 404 10.11 9.90 4.05
N ILE A 405 8.83 9.74 4.34
CA ILE A 405 8.29 8.58 5.05
C ILE A 405 7.09 8.00 4.29
N GLY A 406 6.96 6.68 4.26
CA GLY A 406 5.81 6.01 3.65
C GLY A 406 6.20 4.98 2.61
N GLU A 407 5.52 4.97 1.47
CA GLU A 407 5.76 4.02 0.37
C GLU A 407 6.38 4.74 -0.83
N PRO A 408 7.06 4.03 -1.76
CA PRO A 408 7.44 4.62 -3.04
C PRO A 408 6.26 5.30 -3.71
N THR A 409 6.49 6.49 -4.28
CA THR A 409 5.48 7.18 -5.09
C THR A 409 5.13 6.38 -6.36
N ASN A 410 4.15 6.83 -7.14
CA ASN A 410 3.63 6.05 -8.26
C ASN A 410 4.70 5.64 -9.29
N GLY A 411 5.64 6.54 -9.57
CA GLY A 411 6.62 6.41 -10.63
C GLY A 411 6.05 6.77 -11.99
N ALA A 412 5.22 7.81 -12.05
CA ALA A 412 4.67 8.41 -13.26
C ALA A 412 4.80 9.93 -13.15
N LEU A 413 6.01 10.43 -13.40
CA LEU A 413 6.39 11.85 -13.28
C LEU A 413 6.30 12.59 -14.59
N SER A 414 6.46 11.88 -15.71
CA SER A 414 6.48 12.47 -17.04
C SER A 414 5.29 13.39 -17.28
N ASP A 415 5.49 14.51 -17.98
CA ASP A 415 4.35 15.24 -18.52
C ASP A 415 3.57 14.33 -19.47
N ILE A 416 2.24 14.44 -19.44
CA ILE A 416 1.35 13.70 -20.36
C ILE A 416 1.39 14.39 -21.72
N LEU A 417 1.83 13.66 -22.75
CA LEU A 417 1.61 14.05 -24.13
C LEU A 417 0.29 13.43 -24.62
N GLN A 418 -0.68 14.29 -24.93
CA GLN A 418 -1.98 13.87 -25.41
C GLN A 418 -2.07 13.93 -26.94
N PHE A 419 -2.64 12.88 -27.54
CA PHE A 419 -3.01 12.83 -28.94
C PHE A 419 -4.53 12.74 -29.10
N ASN A 420 -5.09 13.63 -29.93
CA ASN A 420 -6.43 13.42 -30.50
C ASN A 420 -6.37 12.27 -31.51
N LEU A 421 -7.43 11.48 -31.58
CA LEU A 421 -7.55 10.33 -32.45
C LEU A 421 -8.51 10.60 -33.62
N PRO A 422 -8.35 9.94 -34.77
CA PRO A 422 -9.18 10.19 -35.96
C PRO A 422 -10.68 10.00 -35.74
N ASN A 423 -11.08 9.08 -34.84
CA ASN A 423 -12.47 8.84 -34.46
C ASN A 423 -13.02 9.79 -33.37
N GLY A 424 -12.24 10.78 -32.93
CA GLY A 424 -12.63 11.75 -31.92
C GLY A 424 -12.32 11.34 -30.47
N TRP A 425 -11.66 10.20 -30.27
CA TRP A 425 -11.12 9.79 -28.97
C TRP A 425 -9.80 10.49 -28.65
N GLN A 426 -9.26 10.24 -27.47
CA GLN A 426 -7.98 10.78 -27.01
C GLN A 426 -7.15 9.70 -26.34
N VAL A 427 -5.83 9.83 -26.44
CA VAL A 427 -4.86 8.98 -25.78
C VAL A 427 -3.76 9.82 -25.13
N GLY A 428 -3.37 9.48 -23.91
CA GLY A 428 -2.24 10.07 -23.19
C GLY A 428 -1.06 9.12 -23.14
N LEU A 429 0.16 9.67 -23.18
CA LEU A 429 1.39 8.90 -23.03
C LEU A 429 2.52 9.73 -22.40
N SER A 430 3.42 9.05 -21.72
CA SER A 430 4.61 9.64 -21.07
C SER A 430 5.72 9.96 -22.08
N ASN A 431 6.07 11.23 -22.23
CA ASN A 431 6.96 11.75 -23.27
C ASN A 431 8.25 12.43 -22.74
N GLU A 432 8.30 12.79 -21.46
CA GLU A 432 9.41 13.51 -20.85
C GLU A 432 10.08 12.70 -19.75
N ARG A 433 11.41 12.71 -19.76
CA ARG A 433 12.23 12.05 -18.76
C ARG A 433 12.63 13.03 -17.67
N TYR A 434 12.32 12.65 -16.43
CA TYR A 434 12.80 13.29 -15.21
C TYR A 434 13.98 12.50 -14.65
N THR A 435 15.04 13.19 -14.26
CA THR A 435 16.20 12.58 -13.61
C THR A 435 16.61 13.31 -12.34
N ASP A 436 17.07 12.54 -11.36
CA ASP A 436 17.79 13.08 -10.20
C ASP A 436 19.12 13.75 -10.60
N LEU A 437 19.87 14.24 -9.60
CA LEU A 437 21.17 14.88 -9.83
C LEU A 437 22.26 13.91 -10.30
N GLN A 438 22.06 12.60 -10.12
CA GLN A 438 22.94 11.53 -10.58
C GLN A 438 22.59 11.07 -12.01
N GLY A 439 21.50 11.60 -12.59
CA GLY A 439 21.01 11.26 -13.92
C GLY A 439 20.19 9.98 -13.99
N GLN A 440 19.77 9.42 -12.85
CA GLN A 440 18.88 8.26 -12.82
C GLN A 440 17.44 8.69 -13.06
N SER A 441 16.71 7.90 -13.86
CA SER A 441 15.25 8.05 -13.93
C SER A 441 14.62 7.46 -12.68
N ILE A 442 13.58 8.13 -12.23
CA ILE A 442 12.69 7.67 -11.17
C ILE A 442 11.32 7.22 -11.71
N GLU A 443 11.16 7.21 -13.02
CA GLU A 443 10.02 6.60 -13.71
C GLU A 443 9.94 5.10 -13.47
N ASN A 444 8.72 4.54 -13.48
CA ASN A 444 8.37 3.18 -13.08
C ASN A 444 8.64 2.82 -11.60
N VAL A 445 9.66 3.41 -10.97
CA VAL A 445 10.01 3.12 -9.57
C VAL A 445 9.25 4.03 -8.61
N GLY A 446 9.24 5.33 -8.86
CA GLY A 446 8.82 6.38 -7.93
C GLY A 446 9.99 6.93 -7.12
N VAL A 447 9.76 8.05 -6.44
CA VAL A 447 10.64 8.57 -5.39
C VAL A 447 10.55 7.64 -4.19
N LEU A 448 11.70 7.19 -3.69
CA LEU A 448 11.77 6.28 -2.55
C LEU A 448 11.73 7.05 -1.24
N PRO A 449 11.03 6.56 -0.21
CA PRO A 449 11.07 7.13 1.13
C PRO A 449 12.41 6.82 1.82
N ASP A 450 12.86 7.72 2.71
CA ASP A 450 13.96 7.46 3.65
C ASP A 450 13.57 6.40 4.68
N VAL A 451 12.29 6.41 5.10
CA VAL A 451 11.71 5.43 6.02
C VAL A 451 10.51 4.76 5.36
N ASN A 452 10.75 3.55 4.84
CA ASN A 452 9.72 2.77 4.15
C ASN A 452 8.72 2.16 5.16
N MET A 453 7.45 2.52 5.09
CA MET A 453 6.35 1.97 5.90
C MET A 453 5.00 2.03 5.16
N PRO A 454 4.07 1.09 5.41
CA PRO A 454 2.73 1.15 4.83
C PRO A 454 1.95 2.40 5.25
N VAL A 455 1.19 2.99 4.33
CA VAL A 455 0.44 4.23 4.60
C VAL A 455 -1.07 4.16 4.37
N TYR A 456 -1.57 3.03 3.87
CA TYR A 456 -3.00 2.75 3.62
C TYR A 456 -3.48 1.49 4.36
N SER A 457 -3.03 1.25 5.60
CA SER A 457 -3.37 0.02 6.32
C SER A 457 -4.81 0.00 6.85
N ARG A 458 -5.59 -1.04 6.50
CA ARG A 458 -6.87 -1.32 7.18
C ARG A 458 -6.70 -1.61 8.67
N GLN A 459 -5.56 -2.15 9.06
CA GLN A 459 -5.31 -2.46 10.47
C GLN A 459 -5.07 -1.19 11.30
N ASP A 460 -4.54 -0.12 10.70
CA ASP A 460 -4.54 1.20 11.34
C ASP A 460 -5.99 1.65 11.64
N PHE A 461 -6.96 1.36 10.77
CA PHE A 461 -8.38 1.72 10.96
C PHE A 461 -8.95 1.04 12.20
N ASN A 462 -8.68 -0.27 12.35
CA ASN A 462 -9.09 -1.07 13.51
C ASN A 462 -8.52 -0.54 14.83
N TYR A 463 -7.37 0.15 14.80
CA TYR A 463 -6.72 0.73 15.97
C TYR A 463 -6.88 2.23 16.11
N ASN A 464 -7.66 2.87 15.23
CA ASN A 464 -7.74 4.33 15.14
C ASN A 464 -6.34 4.98 15.15
N ALA A 465 -5.42 4.38 14.40
CA ALA A 465 -4.02 4.77 14.32
C ALA A 465 -3.72 5.46 12.99
N ASN A 466 -2.65 6.24 12.94
CA ASN A 466 -2.16 6.77 11.68
C ASN A 466 -0.65 6.59 11.73
N THR A 467 -0.17 5.40 11.34
CA THR A 467 1.20 4.99 11.62
C THR A 467 2.26 6.01 11.19
N PRO A 468 2.18 6.66 10.01
CA PRO A 468 3.12 7.72 9.65
C PRO A 468 3.12 8.93 10.62
N ILE A 469 1.94 9.39 11.06
CA ILE A 469 1.84 10.48 12.02
C ILE A 469 2.30 10.02 13.42
N ASP A 470 1.84 8.85 13.88
CA ASP A 470 2.24 8.29 15.17
C ASP A 470 3.78 8.07 15.23
N TYR A 471 4.40 7.65 14.12
CA TYR A 471 5.85 7.53 13.98
C TYR A 471 6.56 8.88 14.15
N VAL A 472 6.10 9.94 13.46
CA VAL A 472 6.72 11.27 13.57
C VAL A 472 6.57 11.82 14.98
N LEU A 473 5.38 11.72 15.58
CA LEU A 473 5.13 12.19 16.93
C LEU A 473 6.05 11.49 17.93
N ARG A 474 6.17 10.16 17.87
CA ARG A 474 7.10 9.41 18.75
C ARG A 474 8.57 9.74 18.50
N THR A 475 8.97 9.90 17.25
CA THR A 475 10.34 10.32 16.88
C THR A 475 10.69 11.67 17.51
N LEU A 476 9.71 12.57 17.64
CA LEU A 476 9.84 13.88 18.25
C LEU A 476 9.57 13.89 19.77
N ASN A 477 9.41 12.71 20.40
CA ASN A 477 9.04 12.54 21.81
C ASN A 477 7.71 13.22 22.21
N VAL A 478 6.73 13.16 21.32
CA VAL A 478 5.38 13.72 21.52
C VAL A 478 4.35 12.60 21.59
N THR A 479 3.50 12.67 22.61
CA THR A 479 2.38 11.73 22.76
C THR A 479 1.28 12.06 21.74
N PRO A 480 0.85 11.09 20.91
CA PRO A 480 -0.30 11.27 20.02
C PRO A 480 -1.59 11.58 20.79
N ASN A 481 -2.47 12.41 20.21
CA ASN A 481 -3.61 13.02 20.92
C ASN A 481 -4.64 12.00 21.42
N ASN A 482 -4.90 10.96 20.64
CA ASN A 482 -5.84 9.89 20.94
C ASN A 482 -5.17 8.68 21.64
N SER A 483 -4.04 8.90 22.32
CA SER A 483 -3.42 7.88 23.19
C SER A 483 -4.09 7.87 24.57
N VAL A 484 -3.92 6.77 25.32
CA VAL A 484 -4.43 6.63 26.69
C VAL A 484 -3.29 6.30 27.66
N ASN A 485 -3.33 6.84 28.87
CA ASN A 485 -2.34 6.48 29.90
C ASN A 485 -2.76 5.21 30.65
N ASN A 486 -1.86 4.62 31.44
CA ASN A 486 -2.12 3.36 32.14
C ASN A 486 -3.32 3.38 33.10
N VAL A 487 -3.62 4.52 33.74
CA VAL A 487 -4.75 4.64 34.67
C VAL A 487 -6.07 4.59 33.88
N GLU A 488 -6.17 5.44 32.86
CA GLU A 488 -7.32 5.50 31.96
C GLU A 488 -7.52 4.18 31.21
N LEU A 489 -6.42 3.56 30.76
CA LEU A 489 -6.44 2.24 30.13
C LEU A 489 -7.10 1.21 31.04
N THR A 490 -6.64 1.13 32.29
CA THR A 490 -7.15 0.17 33.28
C THR A 490 -8.65 0.34 33.48
N GLU A 491 -9.10 1.59 33.65
CA GLU A 491 -10.52 1.90 33.85
C GLU A 491 -11.37 1.51 32.64
N LYS A 492 -11.00 1.97 31.44
CA LYS A 492 -11.76 1.73 30.20
C LYS A 492 -11.78 0.25 29.80
N VAL A 493 -10.63 -0.43 29.90
CA VAL A 493 -10.53 -1.86 29.58
C VAL A 493 -11.36 -2.68 30.58
N THR A 494 -11.37 -2.32 31.86
CA THR A 494 -12.22 -2.99 32.85
C THR A 494 -13.70 -2.82 32.55
N GLU A 495 -14.13 -1.60 32.20
CA GLU A 495 -15.53 -1.31 31.84
C GLU A 495 -15.98 -2.06 30.58
N LEU A 496 -15.17 -2.06 29.53
CA LEU A 496 -15.48 -2.76 28.28
C LEU A 496 -15.44 -4.27 28.48
N PHE A 497 -14.45 -4.80 29.19
CA PHE A 497 -14.34 -6.24 29.46
C PHE A 497 -15.59 -6.76 30.17
N ALA A 498 -16.13 -6.02 31.15
CA ALA A 498 -17.35 -6.41 31.86
C ALA A 498 -18.57 -6.57 30.94
N GLN A 499 -18.59 -5.92 29.77
CA GLN A 499 -19.68 -6.01 28.79
C GLN A 499 -19.57 -7.26 27.90
N THR A 500 -18.43 -7.93 27.88
CA THR A 500 -18.21 -9.12 27.03
C THR A 500 -18.90 -10.37 27.59
N GLY A 501 -19.08 -10.44 28.90
CA GLY A 501 -19.52 -11.65 29.61
C GLY A 501 -18.45 -12.75 29.70
N ILE A 502 -17.27 -12.55 29.11
CA ILE A 502 -16.16 -13.51 29.16
C ILE A 502 -15.63 -13.59 30.60
N PRO A 503 -15.37 -14.79 31.16
CA PRO A 503 -14.97 -14.93 32.56
C PRO A 503 -13.61 -14.32 32.92
N GLY A 504 -12.63 -14.47 32.04
CA GLY A 504 -11.25 -14.07 32.28
C GLY A 504 -10.59 -13.44 31.06
N MET A 505 -9.78 -12.41 31.31
CA MET A 505 -8.90 -11.80 30.32
C MET A 505 -7.54 -11.52 30.95
N SER A 506 -6.46 -11.66 30.19
CA SER A 506 -5.17 -11.08 30.54
C SER A 506 -4.59 -10.34 29.35
N ALA A 507 -3.83 -9.27 29.61
CA ALA A 507 -3.22 -8.48 28.55
C ALA A 507 -1.92 -7.83 29.01
N ALA A 508 -1.06 -7.50 28.05
CA ALA A 508 0.18 -6.76 28.23
C ALA A 508 0.35 -5.73 27.10
N VAL A 509 0.81 -4.52 27.44
CA VAL A 509 1.10 -3.45 26.48
C VAL A 509 2.61 -3.25 26.40
N ILE A 510 3.10 -3.14 25.18
CA ILE A 510 4.51 -2.97 24.84
C ILE A 510 4.73 -1.55 24.32
N GLN A 511 5.76 -0.89 24.83
CA GLN A 511 6.25 0.39 24.38
C GLN A 511 7.78 0.40 24.48
N ASP A 512 8.47 0.88 23.43
CA ASP A 512 9.94 0.97 23.37
C ASP A 512 10.60 -0.37 23.77
N ASN A 513 10.02 -1.45 23.26
CA ASN A 513 10.47 -2.84 23.48
C ASN A 513 10.41 -3.30 24.94
N LYS A 514 9.52 -2.72 25.73
CA LYS A 514 9.31 -3.06 27.14
C LYS A 514 7.84 -3.19 27.44
N ILE A 515 7.51 -4.11 28.35
CA ILE A 515 6.16 -4.20 28.91
C ILE A 515 5.98 -3.01 29.86
N ILE A 516 5.05 -2.11 29.52
CA ILE A 516 4.74 -0.90 30.33
C ILE A 516 3.47 -1.05 31.17
N TRP A 517 2.61 -2.01 30.81
CA TRP A 517 1.39 -2.32 31.51
C TRP A 517 1.05 -3.80 31.31
N GLN A 518 0.53 -4.44 32.35
CA GLN A 518 0.00 -5.79 32.28
C GLN A 518 -1.06 -6.00 33.33
N GLN A 519 -2.13 -6.72 33.01
CA GLN A 519 -3.24 -6.94 33.92
C GLN A 519 -3.98 -8.24 33.61
N GLY A 520 -4.52 -8.87 34.66
CA GLY A 520 -5.58 -9.87 34.55
C GLY A 520 -6.90 -9.30 35.07
N LEU A 521 -8.00 -9.60 34.39
CA LEU A 521 -9.35 -9.20 34.74
C LEU A 521 -10.26 -10.43 34.83
N GLY A 522 -11.19 -10.40 35.79
CA GLY A 522 -12.11 -11.51 36.02
C GLY A 522 -11.46 -12.70 36.72
N VAL A 523 -11.91 -13.89 36.38
CA VAL A 523 -11.49 -15.16 37.01
C VAL A 523 -10.90 -16.11 35.97
N ASN A 524 -9.92 -16.91 36.36
CA ASN A 524 -9.40 -17.98 35.50
C ASN A 524 -10.30 -19.23 35.52
N ASN A 525 -11.18 -19.36 36.51
CA ASN A 525 -12.12 -20.46 36.68
C ASN A 525 -13.33 -19.99 37.52
N ILE A 526 -14.53 -20.16 36.98
CA ILE A 526 -15.79 -19.71 37.59
C ILE A 526 -16.13 -20.49 38.87
N GLU A 527 -15.82 -21.77 38.95
CA GLU A 527 -16.17 -22.56 40.14
C GLU A 527 -15.32 -22.20 41.35
N THR A 528 -14.00 -22.10 41.15
CA THR A 528 -13.03 -21.82 42.21
C THR A 528 -12.93 -20.32 42.54
N GLN A 529 -13.40 -19.45 41.64
CA GLN A 529 -13.32 -17.98 41.76
C GLN A 529 -11.87 -17.47 41.90
N GLN A 530 -10.90 -18.23 41.39
CA GLN A 530 -9.51 -17.80 41.35
C GLN A 530 -9.34 -16.63 40.37
N ALA A 531 -8.59 -15.62 40.78
CA ALA A 531 -8.41 -14.41 39.98
C ALA A 531 -7.54 -14.67 38.75
N MET A 532 -7.94 -14.10 37.61
CA MET A 532 -7.11 -14.04 36.41
C MET A 532 -5.92 -13.09 36.65
N THR A 533 -4.73 -13.45 36.18
CA THR A 533 -3.53 -12.60 36.26
C THR A 533 -2.82 -12.54 34.91
N ALA A 534 -1.87 -11.60 34.75
CA ALA A 534 -1.02 -11.53 33.56
C ALA A 534 -0.12 -12.76 33.35
N ASN A 535 0.08 -13.57 34.40
CA ASN A 535 0.87 -14.80 34.38
C ASN A 535 0.02 -16.06 34.26
N THR A 536 -1.31 -15.95 34.27
CA THR A 536 -2.18 -17.12 34.15
C THR A 536 -2.07 -17.69 32.72
N PRO A 537 -1.68 -18.97 32.54
CA PRO A 537 -1.61 -19.57 31.22
C PRO A 537 -3.00 -19.70 30.60
N VAL A 538 -3.09 -19.45 29.30
CA VAL A 538 -4.28 -19.68 28.46
C VAL A 538 -3.82 -20.43 27.21
N ASN A 539 -4.63 -21.34 26.68
CA ASN A 539 -4.40 -21.85 25.32
C ASN A 539 -4.50 -20.67 24.35
N VAL A 540 -3.54 -20.52 23.44
CA VAL A 540 -3.49 -19.35 22.53
C VAL A 540 -3.86 -19.68 21.10
N GLY A 541 -4.41 -20.87 20.86
CA GLY A 541 -4.76 -21.35 19.53
C GLY A 541 -3.63 -21.10 18.53
N SER A 542 -3.99 -20.57 17.38
CA SER A 542 -3.10 -20.40 16.23
C SER A 542 -1.85 -19.53 16.44
N ILE A 543 -1.72 -18.77 17.53
CA ILE A 543 -0.42 -18.14 17.89
C ILE A 543 0.68 -19.20 18.08
N SER A 544 0.31 -20.44 18.40
CA SER A 544 1.19 -21.61 18.45
C SER A 544 2.04 -21.77 17.18
N LYS A 545 1.51 -21.46 15.99
CA LYS A 545 2.25 -21.56 14.72
C LYS A 545 3.40 -20.56 14.63
N ALA A 546 3.17 -19.33 15.09
CA ALA A 546 4.20 -18.29 15.14
C ALA A 546 5.35 -18.68 16.09
N VAL A 547 5.02 -19.35 17.20
CA VAL A 547 5.99 -19.91 18.14
C VAL A 547 6.72 -21.11 17.53
N LEU A 548 6.00 -22.05 16.90
CA LEU A 548 6.55 -23.19 16.17
C LEU A 548 7.58 -22.75 15.12
N ALA A 549 7.29 -21.68 14.37
CA ALA A 549 8.20 -21.16 13.35
C ALA A 549 9.59 -20.85 13.92
N VAL A 550 9.68 -20.34 15.16
CA VAL A 550 10.95 -20.06 15.82
C VAL A 550 11.74 -21.35 16.08
N GLY A 551 11.06 -22.40 16.57
CA GLY A 551 11.67 -23.71 16.78
C GLY A 551 12.18 -24.35 15.48
N ILE A 552 11.39 -24.27 14.41
CA ILE A 552 11.80 -24.76 13.09
C ILE A 552 12.96 -23.93 12.54
N MET A 553 12.90 -22.60 12.64
CA MET A 553 13.95 -21.72 12.14
C MET A 553 15.27 -21.86 12.91
N GLN A 554 15.25 -22.26 14.19
CA GLN A 554 16.48 -22.66 14.90
C GLN A 554 17.16 -23.85 14.21
N GLN A 555 16.38 -24.84 13.75
CA GLN A 555 16.92 -26.01 13.03
C GLN A 555 17.39 -25.64 11.62
N VAL A 556 16.72 -24.70 10.95
CA VAL A 556 17.14 -24.15 9.66
C VAL A 556 18.47 -23.39 9.80
N GLU A 557 18.58 -22.50 10.78
CA GLU A 557 19.79 -21.73 11.07
C GLU A 557 21.00 -22.62 11.37
N GLN A 558 20.77 -23.73 12.07
CA GLN A 558 21.80 -24.73 12.39
C GLN A 558 22.17 -25.62 11.20
N GLY A 559 21.43 -25.55 10.09
CA GLY A 559 21.64 -26.39 8.90
C GLY A 559 21.16 -27.84 9.08
N ASN A 560 20.34 -28.12 10.10
CA ASN A 560 19.79 -29.45 10.35
C ASN A 560 18.65 -29.79 9.37
N VAL A 561 17.87 -28.77 8.98
CA VAL A 561 16.82 -28.85 7.94
C VAL A 561 16.91 -27.62 7.03
N ALA A 562 16.29 -27.69 5.86
CA ALA A 562 16.15 -26.57 4.94
C ALA A 562 14.67 -26.30 4.67
N LEU A 563 14.30 -25.03 4.43
CA LEU A 563 12.93 -24.68 4.02
C LEU A 563 12.52 -25.39 2.71
N SER A 564 13.49 -25.69 1.83
CA SER A 564 13.27 -26.44 0.60
C SER A 564 13.17 -27.96 0.77
N ASP A 565 13.34 -28.50 1.99
CA ASP A 565 13.20 -29.93 2.22
C ASP A 565 11.77 -30.39 1.90
N SER A 566 11.66 -31.45 1.11
CA SER A 566 10.37 -32.04 0.75
C SER A 566 9.88 -33.04 1.80
N LEU A 567 8.55 -33.14 1.98
CA LEU A 567 7.90 -34.20 2.77
C LEU A 567 8.39 -35.61 2.37
N MET A 568 8.70 -35.83 1.08
CA MET A 568 9.21 -37.12 0.59
C MET A 568 10.57 -37.50 1.20
N SER A 569 11.34 -36.52 1.69
CA SER A 569 12.66 -36.71 2.28
C SER A 569 12.66 -36.76 3.82
N ALA A 570 11.48 -36.68 4.46
CA ALA A 570 11.35 -36.55 5.91
C ALA A 570 11.16 -37.87 6.67
N ASN A 571 11.31 -39.03 6.01
CA ASN A 571 11.12 -40.37 6.59
C ASN A 571 9.77 -40.56 7.31
N LEU A 572 8.71 -39.93 6.79
CA LEU A 572 7.36 -40.07 7.36
C LEU A 572 6.86 -41.53 7.22
N PRO A 573 6.12 -42.05 8.20
CA PRO A 573 5.54 -43.40 8.13
C PRO A 573 4.32 -43.51 7.19
N PHE A 574 3.96 -42.42 6.52
CA PHE A 574 2.86 -42.28 5.57
C PHE A 574 3.29 -41.42 4.37
N SER A 575 2.49 -41.41 3.31
CA SER A 575 2.72 -40.58 2.11
C SER A 575 1.74 -39.43 2.05
N VAL A 576 2.24 -38.24 1.71
CA VAL A 576 1.43 -37.04 1.46
C VAL A 576 1.66 -36.62 0.01
N GLN A 577 0.65 -36.78 -0.83
CA GLN A 577 0.68 -36.37 -2.24
C GLN A 577 -0.68 -35.85 -2.64
N ASN A 578 -0.73 -34.68 -3.27
CA ASN A 578 -1.96 -34.17 -3.86
C ASN A 578 -2.28 -35.02 -5.10
N PRO A 579 -3.43 -35.71 -5.17
CA PRO A 579 -3.77 -36.53 -6.33
C PRO A 579 -3.97 -35.72 -7.63
N GLN A 580 -4.17 -34.40 -7.53
CA GLN A 580 -4.31 -33.50 -8.68
C GLN A 580 -2.97 -32.89 -9.14
N ASP A 581 -1.92 -32.97 -8.30
CA ASP A 581 -0.56 -32.53 -8.63
C ASP A 581 0.48 -33.47 -8.02
N LEU A 582 0.90 -34.45 -8.83
CA LEU A 582 1.90 -35.45 -8.43
C LEU A 582 3.34 -34.99 -8.74
N ASP A 583 3.51 -33.93 -9.52
CA ASP A 583 4.81 -33.49 -10.04
C ASP A 583 5.45 -32.43 -9.14
N THR A 584 4.66 -31.67 -8.37
CA THR A 584 5.16 -30.63 -7.45
C THR A 584 5.32 -31.17 -6.02
N PRO A 585 6.55 -31.27 -5.49
CA PRO A 585 6.76 -31.69 -4.11
C PRO A 585 6.30 -30.63 -3.11
N ILE A 586 5.58 -31.04 -2.06
CA ILE A 586 5.30 -30.19 -0.90
C ILE A 586 6.58 -30.07 -0.06
N THR A 587 6.97 -28.83 0.28
CA THR A 587 8.17 -28.50 1.05
C THR A 587 7.81 -27.94 2.41
N LEU A 588 8.79 -27.88 3.31
CA LEU A 588 8.65 -27.21 4.60
C LEU A 588 8.23 -25.74 4.44
N GLN A 589 8.79 -25.03 3.45
CA GLN A 589 8.39 -23.67 3.09
C GLN A 589 6.90 -23.61 2.77
N HIS A 590 6.39 -24.50 1.91
CA HIS A 590 4.98 -24.52 1.52
C HIS A 590 4.04 -24.74 2.72
N LEU A 591 4.43 -25.59 3.68
CA LEU A 591 3.66 -25.79 4.91
C LEU A 591 3.65 -24.50 5.76
N MET A 592 4.81 -23.88 5.93
CA MET A 592 5.00 -22.69 6.75
C MET A 592 4.40 -21.40 6.17
N THR A 593 4.17 -21.36 4.86
CA THR A 593 3.55 -20.21 4.17
C THR A 593 2.08 -20.45 3.82
N HIS A 594 1.46 -21.54 4.29
CA HIS A 594 0.10 -21.91 3.92
C HIS A 594 -0.11 -22.02 2.40
N THR A 595 0.87 -22.55 1.68
CA THR A 595 0.79 -22.77 0.22
C THR A 595 1.00 -24.24 -0.18
N SER A 596 0.82 -25.16 0.77
CA SER A 596 1.00 -26.60 0.51
C SER A 596 -0.09 -27.23 -0.34
N GLY A 597 -1.25 -26.56 -0.47
CA GLY A 597 -2.46 -27.12 -1.07
C GLY A 597 -3.20 -28.10 -0.14
N ILE A 598 -2.74 -28.33 1.09
CA ILE A 598 -3.47 -29.09 2.12
C ILE A 598 -4.54 -28.18 2.73
N ILE A 599 -5.75 -28.71 2.91
CA ILE A 599 -6.90 -27.99 3.45
C ILE A 599 -7.34 -28.65 4.77
N ASP A 600 -7.84 -27.84 5.70
CA ASP A 600 -8.52 -28.32 6.90
C ASP A 600 -9.98 -28.69 6.58
N ASN A 601 -10.36 -29.93 6.87
CA ASN A 601 -11.73 -30.41 6.66
C ASN A 601 -12.37 -30.89 7.96
N LEU A 602 -13.56 -31.49 7.86
CA LEU A 602 -14.26 -32.06 9.01
C LEU A 602 -13.42 -33.13 9.75
N GLY A 603 -12.57 -33.88 9.05
CA GLY A 603 -11.68 -34.87 9.65
C GLY A 603 -10.67 -34.25 10.63
N TYR A 604 -10.19 -33.04 10.36
CA TYR A 604 -9.35 -32.27 11.29
C TYR A 604 -10.14 -31.91 12.56
N LEU A 605 -11.33 -31.33 12.43
CA LEU A 605 -12.19 -30.98 13.58
C LEU A 605 -12.51 -32.21 14.43
N CYS A 606 -12.82 -33.34 13.80
CA CYS A 606 -13.10 -34.59 14.51
C CYS A 606 -11.91 -35.17 15.29
N SER A 607 -10.69 -34.68 15.06
CA SER A 607 -9.49 -35.14 15.77
C SER A 607 -9.31 -34.52 17.16
N TYR A 608 -10.03 -33.43 17.47
CA TYR A 608 -10.04 -32.83 18.80
C TYR A 608 -10.56 -33.83 19.82
N TYR A 609 -9.82 -34.07 20.90
CA TYR A 609 -10.17 -35.06 21.90
C TYR A 609 -10.19 -34.49 23.31
N ILE A 610 -11.18 -34.91 24.09
CA ILE A 610 -11.31 -34.56 25.51
C ILE A 610 -10.29 -35.38 26.30
N HIS A 611 -9.46 -34.74 27.12
CA HIS A 611 -8.38 -35.40 27.86
C HIS A 611 -8.87 -36.55 28.75
N ASP A 612 -9.95 -36.33 29.52
CA ASP A 612 -10.42 -37.31 30.51
C ASP A 612 -11.07 -38.55 29.89
N SER A 613 -11.63 -38.44 28.70
CA SER A 613 -12.40 -39.52 28.07
C SER A 613 -11.76 -40.07 26.80
N SER A 614 -10.83 -39.33 26.18
CA SER A 614 -10.31 -39.60 24.83
C SER A 614 -11.40 -39.74 23.77
N LEU A 615 -12.55 -39.10 23.99
CA LEU A 615 -13.62 -39.01 22.99
C LEU A 615 -13.44 -37.75 22.15
N SER A 616 -13.93 -37.78 20.91
CA SER A 616 -13.98 -36.59 20.06
C SER A 616 -14.76 -35.48 20.76
N LEU A 617 -14.19 -34.28 20.88
CA LEU A 617 -14.85 -33.11 21.46
C LEU A 617 -16.14 -32.79 20.68
N TYR A 618 -16.03 -32.67 19.36
CA TYR A 618 -17.18 -32.36 18.50
C TYR A 618 -18.19 -33.51 18.45
N GLY A 619 -17.73 -34.77 18.44
CA GLY A 619 -18.63 -35.93 18.45
C GLY A 619 -19.36 -36.13 19.78
N ALA A 620 -18.68 -35.92 20.91
CA ALA A 620 -19.27 -36.11 22.24
C ALA A 620 -20.35 -35.07 22.58
N TYR A 621 -20.30 -33.90 21.95
CA TYR A 621 -21.26 -32.81 22.12
C TYR A 621 -22.24 -32.66 20.94
N ASP A 622 -22.25 -33.61 19.99
CA ASP A 622 -23.12 -33.60 18.80
C ASP A 622 -23.02 -32.29 17.98
N LEU A 623 -21.81 -31.72 17.94
CA LEU A 623 -21.51 -30.48 17.21
C LEU A 623 -21.21 -30.73 15.73
N ALA A 624 -20.78 -31.95 15.39
CA ALA A 624 -20.57 -32.41 14.02
C ALA A 624 -20.63 -33.95 13.94
N ASP A 625 -20.82 -34.47 12.73
CA ASP A 625 -20.85 -35.92 12.47
C ASP A 625 -19.43 -36.51 12.53
N CYS A 626 -18.93 -36.71 13.75
CA CYS A 626 -17.59 -37.17 14.05
C CYS A 626 -17.59 -38.56 14.69
N PRO A 627 -16.61 -39.43 14.36
CA PRO A 627 -16.38 -40.65 15.11
C PRO A 627 -16.07 -40.32 16.57
N LEU A 628 -16.70 -41.04 17.50
CA LEU A 628 -16.47 -40.83 18.94
C LEU A 628 -15.06 -41.26 19.35
N ASP A 629 -14.47 -42.28 18.72
CA ASP A 629 -13.10 -42.71 18.96
C ASP A 629 -12.09 -41.84 18.19
N VAL A 630 -11.09 -41.32 18.88
CA VAL A 630 -10.04 -40.48 18.30
C VAL A 630 -8.66 -41.13 18.34
N SER A 631 -7.80 -40.78 17.39
CA SER A 631 -6.37 -41.04 17.51
C SER A 631 -5.75 -39.90 18.31
N THR A 632 -4.92 -40.20 19.30
CA THR A 632 -4.07 -39.21 19.99
C THR A 632 -2.63 -39.22 19.49
N ASP A 633 -2.24 -40.25 18.73
CA ASP A 633 -0.92 -40.36 18.10
C ASP A 633 -0.88 -39.57 16.78
N PRO A 634 0.06 -38.60 16.63
CA PRO A 634 0.18 -37.79 15.42
C PRO A 634 0.43 -38.61 14.15
N ALA A 635 1.27 -39.65 14.23
CA ALA A 635 1.60 -40.47 13.05
C ALA A 635 0.37 -41.22 12.54
N THR A 636 -0.42 -41.79 13.46
CA THR A 636 -1.67 -42.47 13.15
C THR A 636 -2.72 -41.50 12.60
N PHE A 637 -2.84 -40.30 13.17
CA PHE A 637 -3.75 -39.26 12.66
C PHE A 637 -3.42 -38.90 11.21
N TYR A 638 -2.17 -38.49 10.91
CA TYR A 638 -1.80 -38.08 9.56
C TYR A 638 -1.94 -39.22 8.55
N GLN A 639 -1.58 -40.44 8.93
CA GLN A 639 -1.81 -41.61 8.08
C GLN A 639 -3.30 -41.74 7.71
N GLN A 640 -4.20 -41.61 8.69
CA GLN A 640 -5.64 -41.71 8.48
C GLN A 640 -6.25 -40.49 7.79
N TYR A 641 -5.65 -39.31 7.92
CA TYR A 641 -6.10 -38.09 7.24
C TYR A 641 -5.80 -38.14 5.74
N PHE A 642 -4.62 -38.65 5.36
CA PHE A 642 -4.18 -38.69 3.96
C PHE A 642 -4.55 -39.99 3.22
N THR A 643 -5.07 -41.02 3.90
CA THR A 643 -5.41 -42.32 3.28
C THR A 643 -6.89 -42.43 2.92
N PRO A 644 -7.24 -42.56 1.62
CA PRO A 644 -8.63 -42.73 1.20
C PRO A 644 -9.35 -43.88 1.90
N GLY A 645 -10.50 -43.58 2.50
CA GLY A 645 -11.36 -44.54 3.21
C GLY A 645 -11.01 -44.75 4.68
N ASP A 646 -9.98 -44.10 5.22
CA ASP A 646 -9.73 -44.03 6.66
C ASP A 646 -10.59 -42.97 7.35
N LYS A 647 -10.67 -43.05 8.68
CA LYS A 647 -11.66 -42.30 9.48
C LYS A 647 -11.58 -40.77 9.42
N TYR A 648 -10.39 -40.22 9.13
CA TYR A 648 -10.19 -38.77 9.02
C TYR A 648 -10.08 -38.28 7.57
N HIS A 649 -10.07 -39.20 6.59
CA HIS A 649 -10.04 -38.84 5.19
C HIS A 649 -11.45 -38.50 4.69
N MET A 650 -11.82 -37.24 4.91
CA MET A 650 -13.10 -36.67 4.48
C MET A 650 -12.91 -35.79 3.24
N ASP A 651 -14.00 -35.37 2.60
CA ASP A 651 -13.91 -34.50 1.42
C ASP A 651 -13.12 -33.21 1.73
N GLY A 652 -12.31 -32.75 0.77
CA GLY A 652 -11.54 -31.51 0.90
C GLY A 652 -10.22 -31.63 1.66
N VAL A 653 -9.44 -32.72 1.48
CA VAL A 653 -8.07 -32.82 2.03
C VAL A 653 -7.08 -31.91 1.27
N PHE A 654 -7.31 -31.71 -0.03
CA PHE A 654 -6.44 -30.91 -0.90
C PHE A 654 -7.25 -29.90 -1.72
N VAL A 655 -6.60 -28.79 -2.08
CA VAL A 655 -7.10 -27.84 -3.10
C VAL A 655 -7.31 -28.60 -4.41
N THR A 656 -8.36 -28.23 -5.14
CA THR A 656 -8.72 -28.83 -6.44
C THR A 656 -8.73 -27.77 -7.54
N GLY A 657 -8.58 -28.19 -8.80
CA GLY A 657 -8.53 -27.28 -9.94
C GLY A 657 -7.10 -26.94 -10.39
N ASP A 658 -7.00 -25.98 -11.30
CA ASP A 658 -5.76 -25.65 -12.01
C ASP A 658 -4.65 -25.09 -11.09
N ASP A 659 -5.03 -24.52 -9.94
CA ASP A 659 -4.13 -23.95 -8.92
C ASP A 659 -3.95 -24.87 -7.69
N SER A 660 -4.25 -26.16 -7.83
CA SER A 660 -4.12 -27.14 -6.73
C SER A 660 -2.68 -27.48 -6.31
N GLY A 661 -1.69 -27.08 -7.11
CA GLY A 661 -0.28 -27.36 -6.86
C GLY A 661 0.32 -26.58 -5.70
N ALA A 662 1.33 -27.15 -5.05
CA ALA A 662 2.03 -26.46 -3.97
C ALA A 662 2.73 -25.18 -4.49
N GLY A 663 2.63 -24.09 -3.72
CA GLY A 663 3.14 -22.77 -4.08
C GLY A 663 2.22 -21.95 -5.00
N LYS A 664 1.08 -22.47 -5.44
CA LYS A 664 0.16 -21.78 -6.37
C LYS A 664 -0.82 -20.84 -5.67
N GLN A 665 -1.39 -21.29 -4.56
CA GLN A 665 -2.41 -20.54 -3.82
C GLN A 665 -2.07 -20.51 -2.32
N HIS A 666 -2.42 -19.42 -1.65
CA HIS A 666 -2.45 -19.35 -0.19
C HIS A 666 -3.80 -19.86 0.33
N VAL A 667 -3.75 -20.91 1.14
CA VAL A 667 -4.90 -21.47 1.85
C VAL A 667 -4.45 -21.83 3.27
N TYR A 668 -4.99 -21.12 4.25
CA TYR A 668 -4.72 -21.36 5.66
C TYR A 668 -5.02 -22.83 6.02
N SER A 669 -4.09 -23.50 6.70
CA SER A 669 -4.26 -24.89 7.14
C SER A 669 -3.51 -25.17 8.43
N ASN A 670 -4.28 -25.60 9.43
CA ASN A 670 -3.84 -26.14 10.70
C ASN A 670 -3.14 -27.49 10.52
N VAL A 671 -3.71 -28.39 9.71
CA VAL A 671 -3.10 -29.71 9.43
C VAL A 671 -1.71 -29.56 8.82
N ALA A 672 -1.52 -28.62 7.88
CA ALA A 672 -0.21 -28.33 7.30
C ALA A 672 0.78 -27.79 8.35
N ALA A 673 0.32 -26.97 9.28
CA ALA A 673 1.15 -26.40 10.33
C ALA A 673 1.62 -27.45 11.35
N GLY A 674 0.70 -28.29 11.83
CA GLY A 674 1.06 -29.44 12.66
C GLY A 674 2.04 -30.37 11.94
N LEU A 675 1.84 -30.59 10.64
CA LEU A 675 2.69 -31.46 9.83
C LEU A 675 4.10 -30.89 9.67
N ALA A 676 4.27 -29.57 9.65
CA ALA A 676 5.59 -28.93 9.61
C ALA A 676 6.43 -29.27 10.86
N GLY A 677 5.83 -29.18 12.05
CA GLY A 677 6.49 -29.58 13.30
C GLY A 677 6.80 -31.07 13.32
N PHE A 678 5.81 -31.90 12.98
CA PHE A 678 5.98 -33.35 12.91
C PHE A 678 7.06 -33.79 11.90
N MET A 679 7.12 -33.15 10.74
CA MET A 679 8.14 -33.40 9.71
C MET A 679 9.56 -33.18 10.27
N VAL A 680 9.76 -32.08 11.00
CA VAL A 680 11.07 -31.77 11.60
C VAL A 680 11.44 -32.79 12.68
N GLU A 681 10.49 -33.19 13.53
CA GLU A 681 10.72 -34.22 14.55
C GLU A 681 11.09 -35.57 13.93
N GLN A 682 10.35 -36.03 12.92
CA GLN A 682 10.63 -37.31 12.25
C GLN A 682 11.98 -37.29 11.53
N ARG A 683 12.29 -36.19 10.84
CA ARG A 683 13.54 -36.05 10.09
C ARG A 683 14.77 -36.05 11.00
N LEU A 684 14.68 -35.37 12.14
CA LEU A 684 15.80 -35.20 13.07
C LEU A 684 15.82 -36.24 14.20
N ASN A 685 14.74 -36.98 14.38
CA ASN A 685 14.51 -37.88 15.53
C ASN A 685 14.72 -37.15 16.86
N ILE A 686 14.06 -36.00 17.01
CA ILE A 686 14.09 -35.15 18.21
C ILE A 686 12.67 -34.93 18.74
N ASN A 687 12.58 -34.51 20.01
CA ASN A 687 11.37 -33.90 20.55
C ASN A 687 11.52 -32.37 20.41
N LEU A 688 10.81 -31.79 19.42
CA LEU A 688 10.95 -30.38 19.10
C LEU A 688 10.32 -29.50 20.19
N ALA A 689 9.21 -29.93 20.80
CA ALA A 689 8.55 -29.24 21.89
C ALA A 689 9.48 -29.07 23.11
N GLN A 690 10.17 -30.15 23.50
CA GLN A 690 11.17 -30.14 24.56
C GLN A 690 12.39 -29.30 24.17
N SER A 691 12.83 -29.38 22.90
CA SER A 691 13.91 -28.50 22.42
C SER A 691 13.52 -27.03 22.62
N MET A 692 12.32 -26.62 22.19
CA MET A 692 11.86 -25.24 22.31
C MET A 692 11.71 -24.77 23.75
N LYS A 693 11.32 -25.67 24.67
CA LYS A 693 11.33 -25.37 26.10
C LYS A 693 12.74 -24.96 26.58
N ASP A 694 13.76 -25.68 26.12
CA ASP A 694 15.15 -25.46 26.52
C ASP A 694 15.84 -24.31 25.76
N THR A 695 15.48 -24.08 24.49
CA THR A 695 16.18 -23.16 23.57
C THR A 695 15.40 -21.89 23.24
N VAL A 696 14.12 -21.80 23.59
CA VAL A 696 13.28 -20.62 23.37
C VAL A 696 12.67 -20.15 24.69
N PHE A 697 11.86 -20.98 25.35
CA PHE A 697 11.09 -20.56 26.53
C PHE A 697 11.98 -20.22 27.72
N ALA A 698 12.88 -21.13 28.11
CA ALA A 698 13.79 -20.90 29.24
C ALA A 698 14.74 -19.70 29.01
N PRO A 699 15.40 -19.52 27.83
CA PRO A 699 16.22 -18.35 27.56
C PRO A 699 15.45 -17.03 27.60
N LEU A 700 14.19 -17.01 27.15
CA LEU A 700 13.35 -15.82 27.20
C LEU A 700 12.66 -15.62 28.55
N GLY A 701 12.83 -16.54 29.51
CA GLY A 701 12.19 -16.48 30.81
C GLY A 701 10.67 -16.66 30.75
N MET A 702 10.19 -17.43 29.78
CA MET A 702 8.78 -17.77 29.62
C MET A 702 8.43 -18.96 30.53
N ASN A 703 8.18 -18.69 31.81
CA ASN A 703 8.05 -19.72 32.85
C ASN A 703 6.64 -20.34 32.93
N ASP A 704 5.65 -19.65 32.36
CA ASP A 704 4.23 -20.02 32.35
C ASP A 704 3.81 -20.46 30.94
N THR A 705 4.76 -21.01 30.18
CA THR A 705 4.60 -21.46 28.80
C THR A 705 4.92 -22.94 28.64
N ALA A 706 4.01 -23.69 28.03
CA ALA A 706 4.21 -25.09 27.67
C ALA A 706 3.36 -25.50 26.46
N TRP A 707 3.81 -26.53 25.74
CA TRP A 707 3.09 -27.07 24.59
C TRP A 707 1.83 -27.85 24.97
N LEU A 708 1.83 -28.50 26.14
CA LEU A 708 0.69 -29.22 26.67
C LEU A 708 0.38 -28.71 28.07
N HIS A 709 -0.91 -28.58 28.42
CA HIS A 709 -1.32 -28.06 29.72
C HIS A 709 -0.77 -28.88 30.90
N THR A 710 -0.57 -30.19 30.70
CA THR A 710 -0.02 -31.11 31.71
C THR A 710 1.44 -30.82 32.09
N GLU A 711 2.15 -30.04 31.29
CA GLU A 711 3.54 -29.64 31.52
C GLU A 711 3.67 -28.32 32.29
N LEU A 712 2.56 -27.61 32.50
CA LEU A 712 2.52 -26.36 33.25
C LEU A 712 2.79 -26.60 34.73
N ASN A 713 3.16 -25.52 35.43
CA ASN A 713 3.35 -25.55 36.87
C ASN A 713 2.02 -25.90 37.57
N PRO A 714 1.97 -26.94 38.43
CA PRO A 714 0.76 -27.29 39.17
C PRO A 714 0.19 -26.17 40.04
N GLU A 715 1.03 -25.20 40.44
CA GLU A 715 0.65 -24.02 41.23
C GLU A 715 0.17 -22.84 40.37
N ASN A 716 0.38 -22.88 39.05
CA ASN A 716 -0.11 -21.88 38.08
C ASN A 716 -0.68 -22.61 36.86
N GLN A 717 -1.86 -23.19 37.05
CA GLN A 717 -2.54 -23.98 36.03
C GLN A 717 -3.16 -23.08 34.96
N LYS A 718 -3.36 -23.69 33.78
CA LYS A 718 -4.12 -23.11 32.67
C LYS A 718 -5.50 -22.63 33.14
N ALA A 719 -5.94 -21.48 32.64
CA ALA A 719 -7.30 -21.00 32.83
C ALA A 719 -8.32 -21.91 32.13
N THR A 720 -9.47 -22.10 32.76
CA THR A 720 -10.60 -22.83 32.17
C THR A 720 -11.15 -22.07 30.99
N GLN A 721 -11.44 -22.78 29.90
CA GLN A 721 -11.98 -22.23 28.66
C GLN A 721 -13.50 -22.25 28.69
N TYR A 722 -14.12 -21.21 28.12
CA TYR A 722 -15.58 -21.07 28.10
C TYR A 722 -16.09 -20.63 26.73
N THR A 723 -17.19 -21.21 26.28
CA THR A 723 -17.84 -20.84 25.01
C THR A 723 -19.27 -20.39 25.26
N PHE A 724 -19.85 -19.68 24.29
CA PHE A 724 -21.24 -19.24 24.34
C PHE A 724 -22.07 -20.04 23.34
N ILE A 725 -23.17 -20.61 23.81
CA ILE A 725 -24.17 -21.29 22.98
C ILE A 725 -25.53 -20.65 23.33
N ASP A 726 -26.19 -20.05 22.33
CA ASP A 726 -27.45 -19.31 22.53
C ASP A 726 -27.39 -18.26 23.66
N ASP A 727 -26.29 -17.49 23.72
CA ASP A 727 -25.96 -16.51 24.77
C ASP A 727 -25.80 -17.08 26.19
N GLU A 728 -25.85 -18.40 26.37
CA GLU A 728 -25.52 -19.07 27.62
C GLU A 728 -24.05 -19.50 27.63
N LEU A 729 -23.39 -19.35 28.79
CA LEU A 729 -21.98 -19.64 28.96
C LEU A 729 -21.78 -21.11 29.37
N PHE A 730 -20.91 -21.81 28.65
CA PHE A 730 -20.56 -23.21 28.90
C PHE A 730 -19.07 -23.38 29.11
N GLU A 731 -18.69 -24.21 30.08
CA GLU A 731 -17.32 -24.67 30.23
C GLU A 731 -16.96 -25.64 29.10
N VAL A 732 -15.82 -25.39 28.46
CA VAL A 732 -15.26 -26.29 27.45
C VAL A 732 -14.40 -27.32 28.18
N PRO A 733 -14.64 -28.63 28.02
CA PRO A 733 -13.78 -29.66 28.60
C PRO A 733 -12.35 -29.50 28.13
N GLU A 734 -11.39 -29.81 29.00
CA GLU A 734 -9.97 -29.79 28.61
C GLU A 734 -9.73 -30.74 27.44
N PHE A 735 -9.24 -30.19 26.32
CA PHE A 735 -9.06 -30.90 25.06
C PHE A 735 -7.65 -30.68 24.49
N SER A 736 -7.29 -31.53 23.53
CA SER A 736 -6.07 -31.42 22.71
C SER A 736 -6.32 -32.12 21.35
N TYR A 737 -5.34 -32.14 20.46
CA TYR A 737 -5.41 -32.80 19.15
C TYR A 737 -4.04 -33.28 18.67
N PRO A 738 -3.98 -34.29 17.77
CA PRO A 738 -2.72 -34.88 17.32
C PRO A 738 -1.81 -33.92 16.54
N THR A 739 -2.35 -32.81 16.05
CA THR A 739 -1.62 -31.76 15.33
C THR A 739 -1.10 -30.64 16.23
N PHE A 740 -1.13 -30.82 17.57
CA PHE A 740 -0.97 -29.84 18.66
C PHE A 740 -0.05 -28.61 18.44
N TYR A 741 0.98 -28.71 17.60
CA TYR A 741 1.79 -27.59 17.17
C TYR A 741 1.03 -26.46 16.44
N ASP A 742 -0.13 -26.78 15.84
CA ASP A 742 -0.96 -25.78 15.17
C ASP A 742 -1.77 -24.90 16.13
N GLY A 743 -2.06 -25.32 17.37
CA GLY A 743 -2.79 -24.45 18.30
C GLY A 743 -2.77 -24.75 19.80
N ASP A 744 -2.13 -25.81 20.28
CA ASP A 744 -2.27 -26.24 21.68
C ASP A 744 -1.28 -25.57 22.67
N LEU A 745 -0.51 -24.57 22.23
CA LEU A 745 0.41 -23.87 23.12
C LEU A 745 -0.38 -23.15 24.23
N ASN A 746 0.07 -23.34 25.47
CA ASN A 746 -0.45 -22.66 26.64
C ASN A 746 0.60 -21.67 27.12
N THR A 747 0.25 -20.38 27.22
CA THR A 747 1.17 -19.31 27.64
C THR A 747 0.43 -18.22 28.41
N SER A 748 1.16 -17.37 29.14
CA SER A 748 0.63 -16.17 29.76
C SER A 748 0.81 -14.93 28.88
N ALA A 749 0.06 -13.84 29.17
CA ALA A 749 0.21 -12.57 28.46
C ALA A 749 1.61 -11.96 28.68
N GLN A 750 2.17 -12.12 29.89
CA GLN A 750 3.52 -11.67 30.20
C GLN A 750 4.57 -12.41 29.37
N ASP A 751 4.50 -13.75 29.31
CA ASP A 751 5.46 -14.57 28.56
C ASP A 751 5.37 -14.32 27.06
N LEU A 752 4.15 -14.25 26.52
CA LEU A 752 3.95 -14.02 25.09
C LEU A 752 4.38 -12.61 24.68
N ALA A 753 4.24 -11.60 25.54
CA ALA A 753 4.79 -10.28 25.29
C ALA A 753 6.33 -10.29 25.26
N ARG A 754 6.99 -11.07 26.13
CA ARG A 754 8.45 -11.27 26.10
C ARG A 754 8.88 -11.96 24.81
N PHE A 755 8.16 -12.98 24.37
CA PHE A 755 8.39 -13.61 23.08
C PHE A 755 8.27 -12.63 21.91
N LEU A 756 7.17 -11.88 21.86
CA LEU A 756 6.93 -10.88 20.81
C LEU A 756 8.06 -9.86 20.74
N ILE A 757 8.47 -9.30 21.88
CA ILE A 757 9.60 -8.36 21.95
C ILE A 757 10.88 -9.01 21.44
N ALA A 758 11.19 -10.24 21.87
CA ALA A 758 12.41 -10.92 21.44
C ALA A 758 12.47 -11.08 19.92
N ILE A 759 11.37 -11.49 19.30
CA ILE A 759 11.31 -11.68 17.84
C ILE A 759 11.37 -10.35 17.10
N THR A 760 10.62 -9.33 17.54
CA THR A 760 10.63 -8.02 16.87
C THR A 760 11.91 -7.23 17.12
N GLN A 761 12.72 -7.62 18.11
CA GLN A 761 14.09 -7.14 18.35
C GLN A 761 15.17 -8.05 17.74
N GLY A 762 14.86 -8.74 16.65
CA GLY A 762 15.87 -9.49 15.89
C GLY A 762 16.31 -10.80 16.56
N GLY A 763 15.47 -11.37 17.41
CA GLY A 763 15.65 -12.68 18.02
C GLY A 763 16.39 -12.67 19.36
N GLU A 764 16.47 -11.53 20.04
CA GLU A 764 17.19 -11.37 21.31
C GLU A 764 16.37 -10.57 22.34
N LEU A 765 16.39 -11.03 23.60
CA LEU A 765 15.85 -10.30 24.75
C LEU A 765 16.76 -10.54 25.97
N ASP A 766 17.00 -9.50 26.78
CA ASP A 766 17.78 -9.59 28.02
C ASP A 766 19.18 -10.26 27.85
N GLY A 767 19.82 -10.06 26.67
CA GLY A 767 21.11 -10.67 26.33
C GLY A 767 21.05 -12.16 26.00
N LYS A 768 19.84 -12.71 25.78
CA LYS A 768 19.57 -14.09 25.39
C LYS A 768 19.01 -14.13 23.98
N ARG A 769 19.80 -14.72 23.08
CA ARG A 769 19.44 -14.86 21.68
C ARG A 769 18.81 -16.23 21.41
N VAL A 770 17.64 -16.23 20.78
CA VAL A 770 16.92 -17.43 20.34
C VAL A 770 16.97 -17.62 18.83
N LEU A 771 17.17 -16.56 18.06
CA LEU A 771 17.41 -16.60 16.61
C LEU A 771 18.40 -15.52 16.20
N SER A 772 19.12 -15.72 15.10
CA SER A 772 19.87 -14.63 14.47
C SER A 772 18.93 -13.60 13.83
N GLU A 773 19.39 -12.35 13.73
CA GLU A 773 18.65 -11.28 13.06
C GLU A 773 18.30 -11.64 11.60
N GLN A 774 19.19 -12.36 10.92
CA GLN A 774 18.95 -12.81 9.55
C GLN A 774 17.84 -13.87 9.50
N SER A 775 17.82 -14.82 10.43
CA SER A 775 16.74 -15.82 10.51
C SER A 775 15.39 -15.17 10.82
N VAL A 776 15.36 -14.18 11.74
CA VAL A 776 14.14 -13.40 12.01
C VAL A 776 13.68 -12.66 10.76
N LYS A 777 14.59 -11.98 10.06
CA LYS A 777 14.25 -11.28 8.82
C LYS A 777 13.67 -12.22 7.77
N THR A 778 14.29 -13.39 7.58
CA THR A 778 13.77 -14.42 6.66
C THR A 778 12.38 -14.91 7.10
N MET A 779 12.19 -15.19 8.39
CA MET A 779 10.94 -15.67 8.97
C MET A 779 9.78 -14.67 8.80
N LEU A 780 10.04 -13.37 8.99
CA LEU A 780 9.01 -12.33 8.90
C LEU A 780 8.80 -11.81 7.46
N SER A 781 9.76 -11.99 6.56
CA SER A 781 9.63 -11.58 5.15
C SER A 781 8.72 -12.52 4.34
N SER A 782 8.14 -12.03 3.24
CA SER A 782 7.40 -12.92 2.33
C SER A 782 8.27 -14.08 1.86
N GLN A 783 7.76 -15.30 2.01
CA GLN A 783 8.40 -16.53 1.54
C GLN A 783 7.58 -17.23 0.44
N THR A 784 6.62 -16.52 -0.16
CA THR A 784 5.75 -17.03 -1.22
C THR A 784 5.48 -15.97 -2.29
N SER A 785 5.22 -16.43 -3.52
CA SER A 785 4.69 -15.60 -4.61
C SER A 785 3.19 -15.80 -4.85
N ALA A 786 2.55 -16.70 -4.11
CA ALA A 786 1.10 -16.91 -4.19
C ALA A 786 0.37 -15.64 -3.75
N ASN A 787 -0.80 -15.37 -4.35
CA ASN A 787 -1.64 -14.25 -3.92
C ASN A 787 -2.12 -14.49 -2.48
N VAL A 788 -1.97 -13.48 -1.62
CA VAL A 788 -2.39 -13.52 -0.21
C VAL A 788 -3.45 -12.43 -0.03
N LEU A 789 -4.70 -12.84 0.18
CA LEU A 789 -5.83 -11.91 0.24
C LEU A 789 -6.01 -11.32 1.65
N ASP A 790 -5.81 -12.14 2.68
CA ASP A 790 -6.16 -11.77 4.06
C ASP A 790 -5.14 -10.86 4.75
N PHE A 791 -3.89 -10.82 4.22
CA PHE A 791 -2.76 -10.14 4.82
C PHE A 791 -1.89 -9.45 3.76
N ASP A 792 -1.17 -8.40 4.15
CA ASP A 792 -0.24 -7.69 3.26
C ASP A 792 0.99 -8.52 2.92
N THR A 793 1.44 -9.36 3.84
CA THR A 793 2.59 -10.25 3.67
C THR A 793 2.47 -11.50 4.54
N GLN A 794 2.65 -12.67 3.91
CA GLN A 794 2.77 -13.97 4.58
C GLN A 794 4.24 -14.35 4.74
N GLY A 795 4.75 -14.32 5.98
CA GLY A 795 6.01 -14.93 6.37
C GLY A 795 5.87 -16.43 6.67
N LEU A 796 6.80 -16.98 7.47
CA LEU A 796 6.74 -18.37 7.93
C LEU A 796 5.90 -18.47 9.21
N PHE A 797 4.59 -18.74 9.08
CA PHE A 797 3.58 -18.66 10.16
C PHE A 797 3.50 -17.32 10.91
N TRP A 798 4.04 -16.26 10.31
CA TRP A 798 3.87 -14.89 10.75
C TRP A 798 3.25 -14.10 9.60
N PHE A 799 2.44 -13.10 9.90
CA PHE A 799 1.88 -12.23 8.87
C PHE A 799 1.99 -10.75 9.24
N TRP A 800 1.95 -9.93 8.20
CA TRP A 800 1.85 -8.47 8.32
C TRP A 800 0.46 -8.01 7.90
N GLN A 801 -0.12 -7.11 8.70
CA GLN A 801 -1.32 -6.36 8.38
C GLN A 801 -0.94 -4.87 8.41
N GLY A 802 -0.61 -4.32 7.24
CA GLY A 802 0.09 -3.06 7.08
C GLY A 802 1.35 -3.01 7.95
N PRO A 803 1.46 -2.05 8.88
CA PRO A 803 2.65 -1.92 9.72
C PRO A 803 2.69 -2.90 10.90
N PHE A 804 1.66 -3.73 11.09
CA PHE A 804 1.57 -4.63 12.25
C PHE A 804 2.04 -6.03 11.90
N VAL A 805 3.03 -6.53 12.64
CA VAL A 805 3.47 -7.92 12.59
C VAL A 805 2.94 -8.69 13.78
N GLY A 806 2.51 -9.93 13.56
CA GLY A 806 2.07 -10.79 14.65
C GLY A 806 1.24 -11.98 14.19
N HIS A 807 0.32 -12.39 15.07
CA HIS A 807 -0.62 -13.48 14.83
C HIS A 807 -1.84 -13.38 15.76
N THR A 808 -2.98 -13.91 15.30
CA THR A 808 -4.19 -14.10 16.12
C THR A 808 -4.39 -15.57 16.46
N GLY A 809 -5.17 -15.86 17.48
CA GLY A 809 -5.42 -17.21 17.97
C GLY A 809 -6.88 -17.41 18.32
N GLY A 810 -7.41 -18.55 17.97
CA GLY A 810 -8.73 -19.00 18.36
C GLY A 810 -8.76 -20.52 18.37
N ASP A 811 -9.47 -21.06 19.35
CA ASP A 811 -9.77 -22.47 19.55
C ASP A 811 -10.97 -22.54 20.51
N PRO A 812 -11.70 -23.67 20.60
CA PRO A 812 -12.89 -23.77 21.45
C PRO A 812 -12.70 -23.18 22.86
N GLY A 813 -13.44 -22.12 23.16
CA GLY A 813 -13.40 -21.37 24.41
C GLY A 813 -12.16 -20.51 24.66
N THR A 814 -11.42 -20.09 23.63
CA THR A 814 -10.35 -19.11 23.78
C THR A 814 -10.16 -18.20 22.55
N GLN A 815 -9.66 -17.00 22.81
CA GLN A 815 -9.24 -16.06 21.78
C GLN A 815 -7.97 -15.34 22.24
N ALA A 816 -7.01 -15.17 21.33
CA ALA A 816 -5.74 -14.52 21.60
C ALA A 816 -5.34 -13.57 20.47
N VAL A 817 -4.64 -12.49 20.81
CA VAL A 817 -4.08 -11.54 19.85
C VAL A 817 -2.68 -11.14 20.29
N MET A 818 -1.74 -11.12 19.35
CA MET A 818 -0.39 -10.62 19.54
C MET A 818 -0.01 -9.78 18.32
N HIS A 819 0.08 -8.46 18.46
CA HIS A 819 0.48 -7.55 17.38
C HIS A 819 1.51 -6.54 17.86
N TYR A 820 2.42 -6.17 16.95
CA TYR A 820 3.47 -5.20 17.21
C TYR A 820 3.72 -4.35 15.95
N ASN A 821 3.90 -3.05 16.14
CA ASN A 821 4.28 -2.10 15.10
C ASN A 821 5.76 -1.70 15.31
N PRO A 822 6.69 -2.14 14.46
CA PRO A 822 8.11 -1.85 14.62
C PRO A 822 8.49 -0.41 14.31
N TYR A 823 7.65 0.33 13.57
CA TYR A 823 7.90 1.75 13.30
C TYR A 823 7.66 2.58 14.55
N THR A 824 6.56 2.34 15.25
CA THR A 824 6.24 3.02 16.52
C THR A 824 6.90 2.34 17.73
N GLN A 825 7.41 1.13 17.59
CA GLN A 825 7.91 0.28 18.70
C GLN A 825 6.86 0.02 19.78
N SER A 826 5.61 -0.12 19.34
CA SER A 826 4.44 -0.29 20.21
C SER A 826 3.69 -1.56 19.83
N GLY A 827 3.13 -2.26 20.80
CA GLY A 827 2.38 -3.49 20.56
C GLY A 827 1.59 -3.93 21.78
N TYR A 828 0.89 -5.04 21.66
CA TYR A 828 0.17 -5.63 22.78
C TYR A 828 -0.05 -7.12 22.59
N VAL A 829 -0.33 -7.78 23.71
CA VAL A 829 -0.84 -9.14 23.79
C VAL A 829 -2.14 -9.12 24.57
N MET A 830 -3.13 -9.89 24.13
CA MET A 830 -4.40 -10.10 24.84
C MET A 830 -4.82 -11.55 24.74
N LEU A 831 -5.17 -12.16 25.86
CA LEU A 831 -5.64 -13.55 25.99
C LEU A 831 -7.00 -13.55 26.68
N LEU A 832 -7.97 -14.27 26.11
CA LEU A 832 -9.33 -14.41 26.62
C LEU A 832 -9.63 -15.88 26.92
N THR A 833 -10.30 -16.13 28.04
CA THR A 833 -10.81 -17.47 28.41
C THR A 833 -12.17 -17.76 27.77
N GLY A 834 -12.42 -17.16 26.62
CA GLY A 834 -13.63 -17.38 25.85
C GLY A 834 -13.55 -16.79 24.46
N GLU A 835 -14.46 -17.24 23.61
CA GLU A 835 -14.55 -16.88 22.20
C GLU A 835 -15.98 -16.46 21.83
N ASP A 836 -16.13 -15.82 20.66
CA ASP A 836 -17.42 -15.43 20.09
C ASP A 836 -17.66 -16.16 18.75
N ASN A 837 -17.39 -17.46 18.71
CA ASN A 837 -17.36 -18.23 17.45
C ASN A 837 -18.67 -18.96 17.12
N SER A 838 -19.63 -19.03 18.05
CA SER A 838 -20.95 -19.65 17.77
C SER A 838 -22.10 -18.72 18.19
N LEU A 839 -22.72 -18.11 17.18
CA LEU A 839 -24.13 -17.66 17.19
C LEU A 839 -24.52 -16.37 17.96
N ALA A 840 -23.64 -15.37 18.14
CA ALA A 840 -24.02 -14.09 18.77
C ALA A 840 -23.90 -12.84 17.87
N ASP A 841 -24.73 -11.85 18.20
CA ASP A 841 -25.09 -10.53 17.60
C ASP A 841 -23.94 -9.63 17.04
N GLY A 842 -22.66 -9.97 17.20
CA GLY A 842 -21.51 -9.16 16.76
C GLY A 842 -21.08 -8.07 17.74
N LYS A 843 -21.92 -7.73 18.74
CA LYS A 843 -21.59 -6.79 19.83
C LYS A 843 -20.35 -7.17 20.64
N ARG A 844 -20.17 -8.45 21.00
CA ARG A 844 -19.05 -8.89 21.85
C ARG A 844 -17.73 -8.72 21.12
N ASN A 845 -17.65 -9.18 19.87
CA ASN A 845 -16.51 -8.92 18.99
C ASN A 845 -16.20 -7.42 18.80
N ALA A 846 -17.22 -6.56 18.64
CA ALA A 846 -17.00 -5.11 18.55
C ALA A 846 -16.38 -4.52 19.84
N THR A 847 -16.86 -4.96 21.01
CA THR A 847 -16.30 -4.57 22.32
C THR A 847 -14.85 -5.02 22.48
N ILE A 848 -14.53 -6.25 22.08
CA ILE A 848 -13.17 -6.78 22.07
C ILE A 848 -12.27 -5.94 21.14
N GLY A 849 -12.78 -5.56 19.97
CA GLY A 849 -12.13 -4.62 19.06
C GLY A 849 -11.75 -3.30 19.76
N HIS A 850 -12.68 -2.67 20.47
CA HIS A 850 -12.39 -1.45 21.24
C HIS A 850 -11.34 -1.66 22.34
N ILE A 851 -11.31 -2.82 22.99
CA ILE A 851 -10.26 -3.15 23.97
C ILE A 851 -8.90 -3.21 23.28
N THR A 852 -8.78 -3.92 22.15
CA THR A 852 -7.51 -4.02 21.41
C THR A 852 -7.01 -2.67 20.91
N GLN A 853 -7.93 -1.81 20.46
CA GLN A 853 -7.63 -0.42 20.10
C GLN A 853 -7.01 0.32 21.29
N LEU A 854 -7.62 0.28 22.48
CA LEU A 854 -7.09 0.93 23.67
C LEU A 854 -5.71 0.40 24.08
N LEU A 855 -5.51 -0.92 24.03
CA LEU A 855 -4.24 -1.56 24.34
C LEU A 855 -3.12 -1.07 23.41
N TYR A 856 -3.36 -1.01 22.10
CA TYR A 856 -2.37 -0.46 21.16
C TYR A 856 -2.12 1.03 21.38
N ARG A 857 -3.18 1.85 21.52
CA ARG A 857 -3.05 3.30 21.74
C ARG A 857 -2.31 3.64 23.05
N ALA A 858 -2.40 2.79 24.07
CA ALA A 858 -1.61 2.94 25.30
C ALA A 858 -0.10 2.82 25.06
N GLY A 859 0.31 1.93 24.16
CA GLY A 859 1.72 1.73 23.81
C GLY A 859 2.35 2.92 23.09
N LEU A 860 1.53 3.86 22.58
CA LEU A 860 1.97 5.06 21.88
C LEU A 860 2.24 6.26 22.81
N ALA A 861 1.68 6.27 24.02
CA ALA A 861 1.82 7.39 24.94
C ALA A 861 3.23 7.46 25.55
N HIS A 862 3.85 8.64 25.62
CA HIS A 862 5.00 8.82 26.51
C HIS A 862 4.51 8.77 27.96
N GLN A 863 4.99 7.79 28.71
CA GLN A 863 4.61 7.54 30.10
C GLN A 863 5.70 7.93 31.09
#